data_AF-A0A812I8H1-F1
#
_entry.id   AF-A0A812I8H1-F1
#
_cell.length_a   1.000
_cell.length_b   1.000
_cell.length_c   1.000
_cell.angle_alpha   90.00
_cell.angle_beta   90.00
_cell.angle_gamma   90.00
#
_symmetry.space_group_name_H-M   'P 1'
#
loop_
_entity.id
_entity.type
_entity.pdbx_description
1 polymer ?
#
loop_
_entity_poly.entity_id
_entity_poly.type
_entity_poly.pdbx_seq_one_letter_code
_entity_poly.pdbx_strand_id
1 'polypeptide(L)'
;MELLFGAAAAGGGGLFSYNRENYMFDKELLIKRDYQAQKMRVEQSKLYREDVRDLVNLTVRKMDNYLVVSTLQLGFCMTLYVEGRPEPDVGPTWLIHLFAMCNAGAFLYYILSIWLAMHASVAAHAFGVRLLTQFVRLPIPDDATLDKSRFQAQEFEGTKAREMFRIPLLRQQLKRLNHAMEQADEDEAVSAGVSVSGSEEDLDPSISPVMLLEHVQLYRRTQANWQSYDAYARVCMAMGTNQLLHTLSYMMLGTLVAVNDVPLPALSCVVIFTGCAWVLARLDLYLSRKILAIAAILLILPPTLVTVSFSLHRGWTSTPTAFTIGCYRFMVPVAFFFHLLWIVFTAIVARAVPFGNVELPTNFRSVLFLDVFGWLAQAAEQDTRDGEALVEETEMQRQLSVVREESPRVGEAGNEDGEELPMEVLQMLQPECQKLQAQLCADLGRFESGQVLSFLRQEPGAEVMLRQLRREFDDLVAELTCLEVSTASSSSQEQQPVWLRLEWTSNGRPTQIFHNTEENKTVWEEPSTSGRIIDMYSLRTDLERFAGQVGLLRRQCPRRAGAPENDVDGATGEAGNITLTFHPSFAPTEDQPDAGSAEAEDRRRDEQRYRLKPGRLPARTVMLGSLVLVAAWITSLVWIIVYISCEAVHQGATGTIRQALTTSATSHWLQVLRETERQKVSFHLPHAEVVSFKQWPQQFSKPAALACDPELGEMLVVFERYRAVVLPLREDAGLTRQAAHVQARLDQCLSEAPLLKAFQAQGIRSASIQCDRDSQVFEMQTFLGSDMPEEVFEMQVVNSGSNRHRWVFEMQTPDFA
;
A
#
# COMPACT_ATOMS: atom_id res chain seq x y z
N MET A 1 -77.25 54.77 2.55
CA MET A 1 -75.84 54.64 2.15
C MET A 1 -74.89 54.48 3.34
N GLU A 2 -75.11 55.11 4.49
CA GLU A 2 -74.18 54.97 5.64
C GLU A 2 -74.11 53.56 6.26
N LEU A 3 -75.21 52.79 6.23
CA LEU A 3 -75.25 51.39 6.71
C LEU A 3 -74.45 50.41 5.83
N LEU A 4 -74.30 50.72 4.53
CA LEU A 4 -73.49 49.95 3.59
C LEU A 4 -71.98 50.28 3.73
N PHE A 5 -71.67 51.54 4.05
CA PHE A 5 -70.29 51.95 4.36
C PHE A 5 -69.80 51.38 5.70
N GLY A 6 -70.65 51.29 6.72
CA GLY A 6 -70.30 50.68 8.01
C GLY A 6 -69.98 49.18 7.91
N ALA A 7 -70.76 48.42 7.13
CA ALA A 7 -70.51 46.99 6.90
C ALA A 7 -69.24 46.74 6.04
N ALA A 8 -68.99 47.59 5.04
CA ALA A 8 -67.78 47.50 4.22
C ALA A 8 -66.51 47.87 5.00
N ALA A 9 -66.57 48.86 5.90
CA ALA A 9 -65.44 49.24 6.76
C ALA A 9 -65.11 48.15 7.80
N ALA A 10 -66.11 47.53 8.42
CA ALA A 10 -65.91 46.42 9.36
C ALA A 10 -65.34 45.17 8.67
N GLY A 11 -65.81 44.85 7.45
CA GLY A 11 -65.28 43.74 6.66
C GLY A 11 -63.85 43.99 6.12
N GLY A 12 -63.54 45.23 5.76
CA GLY A 12 -62.22 45.61 5.26
C GLY A 12 -61.11 45.48 6.30
N GLY A 13 -61.39 45.83 7.56
CA GLY A 13 -60.43 45.66 8.67
C GLY A 13 -60.07 44.19 8.92
N GLY A 14 -61.06 43.30 8.91
CA GLY A 14 -60.83 41.86 9.06
C GLY A 14 -60.01 41.25 7.92
N LEU A 15 -60.33 41.63 6.67
CA LEU A 15 -59.61 41.13 5.50
C LEU A 15 -58.14 41.60 5.46
N PHE A 16 -57.89 42.85 5.88
CA PHE A 16 -56.54 43.41 5.99
C PHE A 16 -55.71 42.69 7.06
N SER A 17 -56.27 42.47 8.25
CA SER A 17 -55.56 41.73 9.32
C SER A 17 -55.22 40.31 8.87
N TYR A 18 -56.17 39.62 8.26
CA TYR A 18 -55.98 38.26 7.75
C TYR A 18 -54.89 38.19 6.67
N ASN A 19 -54.88 39.12 5.71
CA ASN A 19 -53.86 39.15 4.67
C ASN A 19 -52.48 39.52 5.20
N ARG A 20 -52.41 40.40 6.20
CA ARG A 20 -51.16 40.74 6.88
C ARG A 20 -50.61 39.54 7.64
N GLU A 21 -51.44 38.82 8.39
CA GLU A 21 -51.06 37.59 9.12
C GLU A 21 -50.58 36.49 8.17
N ASN A 22 -51.31 36.23 7.08
CA ASN A 22 -50.88 35.26 6.06
C ASN A 22 -49.58 35.67 5.37
N TYR A 23 -49.43 36.95 5.01
CA TYR A 23 -48.19 37.44 4.44
C TYR A 23 -47.01 37.20 5.40
N MET A 24 -47.19 37.53 6.68
CA MET A 24 -46.15 37.28 7.70
C MET A 24 -45.85 35.79 7.84
N PHE A 25 -46.86 34.92 7.81
CA PHE A 25 -46.70 33.46 7.88
C PHE A 25 -45.94 32.89 6.66
N ASP A 26 -46.34 33.27 5.44
CA ASP A 26 -45.68 32.83 4.21
C ASP A 26 -44.23 33.28 4.16
N LYS A 27 -43.96 34.51 4.60
CA LYS A 27 -42.62 35.05 4.74
C LYS A 27 -41.82 34.24 5.75
N GLU A 28 -42.36 33.96 6.94
CA GLU A 28 -41.70 33.11 7.94
C GLU A 28 -41.31 31.73 7.39
N LEU A 29 -42.18 31.10 6.59
CA LEU A 29 -41.87 29.84 5.91
C LEU A 29 -40.75 29.98 4.87
N LEU A 30 -40.74 31.07 4.11
CA LEU A 30 -39.66 31.36 3.15
C LEU A 30 -38.32 31.53 3.87
N ILE A 31 -38.29 32.28 4.98
CA ILE A 31 -37.10 32.38 5.85
C ILE A 31 -36.65 30.98 6.31
N LYS A 32 -37.58 30.14 6.77
CA LYS A 32 -37.26 28.79 7.26
C LYS A 32 -36.66 27.93 6.15
N ARG A 33 -37.21 28.01 4.93
CA ARG A 33 -36.68 27.31 3.75
C ARG A 33 -35.29 27.81 3.38
N ASP A 34 -35.07 29.12 3.40
CA ASP A 34 -33.77 29.71 3.06
C ASP A 34 -32.71 29.34 4.11
N TYR A 35 -33.05 29.36 5.40
CA TYR A 35 -32.17 28.85 6.47
C TYR A 35 -31.88 27.35 6.33
N GLN A 36 -32.88 26.53 5.96
CA GLN A 36 -32.66 25.11 5.71
C GLN A 36 -31.73 24.89 4.52
N ALA A 37 -31.91 25.63 3.42
CA ALA A 37 -31.03 25.57 2.26
C ALA A 37 -29.60 25.98 2.61
N GLN A 38 -29.42 27.07 3.37
CA GLN A 38 -28.12 27.47 3.88
C GLN A 38 -27.50 26.41 4.79
N LYS A 39 -28.29 25.82 5.69
CA LYS A 39 -27.85 24.72 6.56
C LYS A 39 -27.34 23.53 5.73
N MET A 40 -28.07 23.13 4.68
CA MET A 40 -27.64 22.04 3.80
C MET A 40 -26.32 22.36 3.08
N ARG A 41 -26.12 23.59 2.58
CA ARG A 41 -24.84 24.01 1.96
C ARG A 41 -23.68 24.00 2.95
N VAL A 42 -23.92 24.41 4.20
CA VAL A 42 -22.92 24.38 5.27
C VAL A 42 -22.54 22.93 5.61
N GLU A 43 -23.52 22.02 5.75
CA GLU A 43 -23.25 20.60 6.00
C GLU A 43 -22.49 19.95 4.82
N GLN A 44 -22.88 20.23 3.58
CA GLN A 44 -22.14 19.78 2.39
C GLN A 44 -20.69 20.28 2.39
N SER A 45 -20.48 21.55 2.73
CA SER A 45 -19.13 22.12 2.81
C SER A 45 -18.31 21.53 3.97
N LYS A 46 -18.95 21.09 5.06
CA LYS A 46 -18.26 20.36 6.13
C LYS A 46 -17.76 19.00 5.66
N LEU A 47 -18.61 18.24 4.94
CA LEU A 47 -18.21 16.96 4.35
C LEU A 47 -16.99 17.13 3.42
N TYR A 48 -17.02 18.14 2.54
CA TYR A 48 -15.87 18.41 1.65
C TYR A 48 -14.57 18.74 2.40
N ARG A 49 -14.67 19.43 3.54
CA ARG A 49 -13.49 19.72 4.39
C ARG A 49 -13.00 18.47 5.11
N GLU A 50 -13.89 17.57 5.49
CA GLU A 50 -13.54 16.28 6.10
C GLU A 50 -12.84 15.39 5.08
N ASP A 51 -13.39 15.24 3.87
CA ASP A 51 -12.77 14.48 2.78
C ASP A 51 -11.35 14.96 2.47
N VAL A 52 -11.15 16.28 2.36
CA VAL A 52 -9.81 16.86 2.15
C VAL A 52 -8.87 16.55 3.30
N ARG A 53 -9.33 16.64 4.56
CA ARG A 53 -8.48 16.31 5.72
C ARG A 53 -8.10 14.85 5.71
N ASP A 54 -9.03 13.96 5.42
CA ASP A 54 -8.79 12.52 5.45
C ASP A 54 -7.84 12.09 4.35
N LEU A 55 -7.99 12.62 3.12
CA LEU A 55 -7.05 12.38 2.02
C LEU A 55 -5.63 12.89 2.32
N VAL A 56 -5.50 14.08 2.91
CA VAL A 56 -4.19 14.63 3.31
C VAL A 56 -3.59 13.81 4.45
N ASN A 57 -4.38 13.50 5.48
CA ASN A 57 -3.95 12.72 6.64
C ASN A 57 -3.53 11.30 6.25
N LEU A 58 -4.19 10.68 5.27
CA LEU A 58 -3.80 9.39 4.73
C LEU A 58 -2.39 9.45 4.14
N THR A 59 -2.09 10.50 3.36
CA THR A 59 -0.75 10.70 2.77
C THR A 59 0.30 10.93 3.86
N VAL A 60 0.02 11.84 4.81
CA VAL A 60 0.95 12.16 5.91
C VAL A 60 1.28 10.92 6.74
N ARG A 61 0.26 10.20 7.23
CA ARG A 61 0.44 8.97 8.02
C ARG A 61 1.23 7.91 7.26
N LYS A 62 1.02 7.78 5.95
CA LYS A 62 1.76 6.85 5.10
C LYS A 62 3.24 7.24 4.99
N MET A 63 3.53 8.52 4.79
CA MET A 63 4.91 9.02 4.72
C MET A 63 5.65 8.87 6.04
N ASP A 64 4.96 9.12 7.16
CA ASP A 64 5.53 8.94 8.49
C ASP A 64 5.87 7.46 8.74
N ASN A 65 5.02 6.53 8.31
CA ASN A 65 5.34 5.09 8.37
C ASN A 65 6.57 4.72 7.56
N TYR A 66 6.73 5.26 6.34
CA TYR A 66 7.91 5.03 5.52
C TYR A 66 9.18 5.63 6.12
N LEU A 67 9.07 6.79 6.77
CA LEU A 67 10.16 7.42 7.49
C LEU A 67 10.63 6.52 8.63
N VAL A 68 9.71 5.97 9.44
CA VAL A 68 10.04 5.06 10.54
C VAL A 68 10.72 3.79 10.02
N VAL A 69 10.13 3.11 9.02
CA VAL A 69 10.70 1.86 8.47
C VAL A 69 12.07 2.10 7.85
N SER A 70 12.22 3.16 7.04
CA SER A 70 13.50 3.49 6.41
C SER A 70 14.57 3.86 7.46
N THR A 71 14.19 4.50 8.56
CA THR A 71 15.12 4.85 9.66
C THR A 71 15.59 3.59 10.40
N LEU A 72 14.71 2.63 10.65
CA LEU A 72 15.08 1.35 11.26
C LEU A 72 16.04 0.55 10.36
N GLN A 73 15.73 0.47 9.06
CA GLN A 73 16.60 -0.21 8.10
C GLN A 73 17.95 0.50 7.93
N LEU A 74 17.98 1.83 7.97
CA LEU A 74 19.22 2.62 8.01
C LEU A 74 20.03 2.30 9.27
N GLY A 75 19.37 2.13 10.41
CA GLY A 75 19.99 1.64 11.65
C GLY A 75 20.68 0.29 11.46
N PHE A 76 20.02 -0.67 10.81
CA PHE A 76 20.63 -1.95 10.48
C PHE A 76 21.85 -1.80 9.56
N CYS A 77 21.79 -0.94 8.52
CA CYS A 77 22.96 -0.65 7.68
C CYS A 77 24.15 -0.12 8.50
N MET A 78 23.89 0.76 9.48
CA MET A 78 24.92 1.31 10.35
C MET A 78 25.51 0.25 11.29
N THR A 79 24.67 -0.57 11.92
CA THR A 79 25.12 -1.70 12.76
C THR A 79 25.97 -2.68 11.95
N LEU A 80 25.59 -2.98 10.70
CA LEU A 80 26.37 -3.83 9.80
C LEU A 80 27.76 -3.24 9.49
N TYR A 81 27.90 -1.92 9.42
CA TYR A 81 29.21 -1.28 9.23
C TYR A 81 30.10 -1.34 10.47
N VAL A 82 29.53 -1.15 11.65
CA VAL A 82 30.28 -1.04 12.91
C VAL A 82 30.57 -2.41 13.50
N GLU A 83 29.56 -3.27 13.61
CA GLU A 83 29.63 -4.57 14.30
C GLU A 83 29.67 -5.74 13.32
N GLY A 84 29.03 -5.62 12.16
CA GLY A 84 28.90 -6.70 11.17
C GLY A 84 30.12 -6.92 10.28
N ARG A 85 31.26 -6.27 10.55
CA ARG A 85 32.46 -6.37 9.71
C ARG A 85 33.08 -7.76 9.85
N PRO A 86 33.26 -8.52 8.75
CA PRO A 86 34.03 -9.77 8.80
C PRO A 86 35.46 -9.49 9.27
N GLU A 87 36.01 -10.36 10.11
CA GLU A 87 37.40 -10.25 10.54
C GLU A 87 38.32 -10.18 9.30
N PRO A 88 39.27 -9.21 9.26
CA PRO A 88 40.05 -8.93 8.05
C PRO A 88 40.89 -10.12 7.58
N ASP A 89 41.22 -11.04 8.48
CA ASP A 89 42.10 -12.18 8.19
C ASP A 89 41.34 -13.47 7.83
N VAL A 90 40.02 -13.49 7.96
CA VAL A 90 39.24 -14.74 7.90
C VAL A 90 38.66 -15.00 6.51
N GLY A 91 38.62 -14.01 5.60
CA GLY A 91 38.04 -14.17 4.26
C GLY A 91 38.75 -13.39 3.16
N PRO A 92 38.40 -13.66 1.89
CA PRO A 92 38.96 -12.94 0.76
C PRO A 92 38.51 -11.47 0.78
N THR A 93 39.45 -10.55 0.60
CA THR A 93 39.23 -9.10 0.62
C THR A 93 38.14 -8.64 -0.34
N TRP A 94 37.98 -9.31 -1.49
CA TRP A 94 36.97 -8.97 -2.48
C TRP A 94 35.53 -9.20 -1.99
N LEU A 95 35.30 -10.13 -1.06
CA LEU A 95 33.98 -10.38 -0.49
C LEU A 95 33.58 -9.26 0.48
N ILE A 96 34.55 -8.80 1.30
CA ILE A 96 34.37 -7.65 2.20
C ILE A 96 34.05 -6.39 1.39
N HIS A 97 34.71 -6.20 0.24
CA HIS A 97 34.44 -5.08 -0.65
C HIS A 97 33.02 -5.11 -1.25
N LEU A 98 32.55 -6.28 -1.71
CA LEU A 98 31.17 -6.46 -2.18
C LEU A 98 30.14 -6.14 -1.08
N PHE A 99 30.35 -6.69 0.12
CA PHE A 99 29.53 -6.40 1.29
C PHE A 99 29.46 -4.89 1.56
N ALA A 100 30.61 -4.21 1.60
CA ALA A 100 30.67 -2.78 1.88
C ALA A 100 29.97 -1.92 0.80
N MET A 101 30.09 -2.31 -0.47
CA MET A 101 29.46 -1.60 -1.60
C MET A 101 27.94 -1.76 -1.64
N CYS A 102 27.42 -2.98 -1.41
CA CYS A 102 25.98 -3.20 -1.27
C CYS A 102 25.42 -2.45 -0.06
N ASN A 103 26.12 -2.45 1.09
CA ASN A 103 25.66 -1.74 2.27
C ASN A 103 25.65 -0.21 2.04
N ALA A 104 26.64 0.32 1.31
CA ALA A 104 26.70 1.74 0.95
C ALA A 104 25.54 2.13 0.05
N GLY A 105 25.20 1.26 -0.92
CA GLY A 105 24.03 1.43 -1.78
C GLY A 105 22.73 1.45 -0.98
N ALA A 106 22.55 0.50 -0.06
CA ALA A 106 21.40 0.44 0.84
C ALA A 106 21.28 1.72 1.68
N PHE A 107 22.38 2.13 2.33
CA PHE A 107 22.46 3.34 3.15
C PHE A 107 22.08 4.60 2.36
N LEU A 108 22.64 4.79 1.17
CA LEU A 108 22.33 5.94 0.31
C LEU A 108 20.84 6.00 -0.06
N TYR A 109 20.27 4.87 -0.50
CA TYR A 109 18.86 4.82 -0.88
C TYR A 109 17.92 5.02 0.31
N TYR A 110 18.25 4.54 1.50
CA TYR A 110 17.44 4.81 2.70
C TYR A 110 17.48 6.29 3.11
N ILE A 111 18.63 6.95 3.02
CA ILE A 111 18.71 8.40 3.24
C ILE A 111 17.84 9.16 2.24
N LEU A 112 17.91 8.79 0.96
CA LEU A 112 17.06 9.40 -0.08
C LEU A 112 15.57 9.15 0.19
N SER A 113 15.19 7.94 0.59
CA SER A 113 13.83 7.59 0.99
C SER A 113 13.32 8.48 2.14
N ILE A 114 14.10 8.61 3.22
CA ILE A 114 13.75 9.45 4.38
C ILE A 114 13.59 10.91 3.97
N TRP A 115 14.54 11.44 3.19
CA TRP A 115 14.50 12.81 2.71
C TRP A 115 13.25 13.09 1.86
N LEU A 116 12.94 12.21 0.90
CA LEU A 116 11.77 12.34 0.04
C LEU A 116 10.45 12.19 0.82
N ALA A 117 10.36 11.22 1.73
CA ALA A 117 9.18 11.02 2.57
C ALA A 117 8.88 12.23 3.47
N MET A 118 9.93 12.83 4.06
CA MET A 118 9.82 14.05 4.85
C MET A 118 9.29 15.22 4.00
N HIS A 119 9.83 15.42 2.79
CA HIS A 119 9.32 16.46 1.87
C HIS A 119 7.88 16.21 1.44
N ALA A 120 7.52 14.96 1.14
CA ALA A 120 6.15 14.59 0.79
C ALA A 120 5.17 14.90 1.94
N SER A 121 5.52 14.53 3.18
CA SER A 121 4.70 14.77 4.38
C SER A 121 4.49 16.27 4.62
N VAL A 122 5.58 17.06 4.63
CA VAL A 122 5.51 18.52 4.85
C VAL A 122 4.74 19.23 3.75
N ALA A 123 4.97 18.85 2.49
CA ALA A 123 4.26 19.43 1.35
C ALA A 123 2.76 19.10 1.40
N ALA A 124 2.40 17.82 1.61
CA ALA A 124 1.00 17.40 1.73
C ALA A 124 0.28 18.17 2.84
N HIS A 125 0.90 18.32 4.00
CA HIS A 125 0.33 19.09 5.11
C HIS A 125 0.16 20.58 4.76
N ALA A 126 1.20 21.24 4.23
CA ALA A 126 1.15 22.65 3.88
C ALA A 126 0.09 22.96 2.81
N PHE A 127 0.03 22.15 1.76
CA PHE A 127 -0.96 22.30 0.72
C PHE A 127 -2.37 21.89 1.17
N GLY A 128 -2.51 20.91 2.06
CA GLY A 128 -3.78 20.54 2.68
C GLY A 128 -4.37 21.69 3.50
N VAL A 129 -3.55 22.35 4.33
CA VAL A 129 -3.96 23.56 5.06
C VAL A 129 -4.37 24.67 4.10
N ARG A 130 -3.60 24.89 3.01
CA ARG A 130 -3.94 25.88 1.98
C ARG A 130 -5.28 25.57 1.32
N LEU A 131 -5.54 24.31 0.99
CA LEU A 131 -6.79 23.85 0.37
C LEU A 131 -8.00 24.14 1.27
N LEU A 132 -7.89 23.81 2.56
CA LEU A 132 -8.93 24.03 3.57
C LEU A 132 -9.16 25.51 3.91
N THR A 133 -8.14 26.36 3.78
CA THR A 133 -8.21 27.78 4.18
C THR A 133 -8.51 28.72 3.03
N GLN A 134 -8.15 28.38 1.79
CA GLN A 134 -8.34 29.25 0.63
C GLN A 134 -9.53 28.84 -0.24
N PHE A 135 -9.75 27.54 -0.42
CA PHE A 135 -10.70 27.06 -1.42
C PHE A 135 -11.95 26.44 -0.81
N VAL A 136 -11.81 25.55 0.17
CA VAL A 136 -12.95 24.90 0.82
C VAL A 136 -13.43 25.70 2.02
N ARG A 137 -13.67 27.01 1.85
CA ARG A 137 -14.21 27.87 2.91
C ARG A 137 -15.68 27.56 3.16
N LEU A 138 -16.12 27.75 4.41
CA LEU A 138 -17.54 27.66 4.72
C LEU A 138 -18.28 28.79 3.98
N PRO A 139 -19.43 28.50 3.36
CA PRO A 139 -20.25 29.52 2.72
C PRO A 139 -20.89 30.37 3.81
N ILE A 140 -20.22 31.46 4.20
CA ILE A 140 -20.79 32.45 5.11
C ILE A 140 -21.70 33.33 4.25
N PRO A 141 -23.02 33.42 4.57
CA PRO A 141 -23.90 34.31 3.84
C PRO A 141 -23.42 35.75 4.03
N ASP A 142 -23.33 36.48 2.92
CA ASP A 142 -23.01 37.90 2.93
C ASP A 142 -24.12 38.71 3.61
N ASP A 143 -23.79 39.88 4.15
CA ASP A 143 -24.75 40.76 4.82
C ASP A 143 -25.90 41.13 3.88
N ALA A 144 -25.63 41.31 2.58
CA ALA A 144 -26.68 41.53 1.58
C ALA A 144 -27.62 40.32 1.41
N THR A 145 -27.10 39.09 1.55
CA THR A 145 -27.91 37.87 1.50
C THR A 145 -28.74 37.73 2.77
N LEU A 146 -28.16 38.06 3.93
CA LEU A 146 -28.86 38.10 5.20
C LEU A 146 -29.94 39.18 5.22
N ASP A 147 -29.66 40.36 4.70
CA ASP A 147 -30.61 41.47 4.62
C ASP A 147 -31.72 41.19 3.60
N LYS A 148 -31.43 40.51 2.49
CA LYS A 148 -32.46 39.99 1.57
C LYS A 148 -33.35 38.93 2.23
N SER A 149 -32.81 38.17 3.18
CA SER A 149 -33.57 37.20 3.96
C SER A 149 -34.29 37.84 5.17
N ARG A 150 -33.87 39.03 5.60
CA ARG A 150 -34.54 39.79 6.67
C ARG A 150 -35.78 40.46 6.13
N PHE A 151 -36.92 40.21 6.78
CA PHE A 151 -38.15 40.89 6.43
C PHE A 151 -38.28 42.20 7.18
N GLN A 152 -38.68 43.23 6.45
CA GLN A 152 -39.20 44.44 7.04
C GLN A 152 -40.71 44.41 6.87
N ALA A 153 -41.47 44.56 7.97
CA ALA A 153 -42.93 44.75 7.89
C ALA A 153 -43.31 45.91 6.95
N GLN A 154 -42.37 46.84 6.77
CA GLN A 154 -42.42 47.94 5.83
C GLN A 154 -42.56 47.50 4.36
N GLU A 155 -42.08 46.31 3.97
CA GLU A 155 -42.32 45.77 2.62
C GLU A 155 -43.81 45.49 2.36
N PHE A 156 -44.53 45.01 3.38
CA PHE A 156 -45.97 44.82 3.30
C PHE A 156 -46.71 46.15 3.22
N GLU A 157 -46.24 47.15 3.97
CA GLU A 157 -46.81 48.50 3.96
C GLU A 157 -46.52 49.25 2.64
N GLY A 158 -45.41 48.92 1.97
CA GLY A 158 -45.06 49.44 0.65
C GLY A 158 -45.79 48.78 -0.52
N THR A 159 -46.45 47.64 -0.31
CA THR A 159 -47.23 46.99 -1.38
C THR A 159 -48.49 47.79 -1.73
N LYS A 160 -48.89 47.78 -3.01
CA LYS A 160 -50.06 48.54 -3.47
C LYS A 160 -51.32 48.08 -2.71
N ALA A 161 -52.23 48.99 -2.35
CA ALA A 161 -53.45 48.65 -1.59
C ALA A 161 -54.27 47.50 -2.21
N ARG A 162 -54.32 47.41 -3.55
CA ARG A 162 -54.97 46.29 -4.27
C ARG A 162 -54.35 44.92 -3.94
N GLU A 163 -53.08 44.89 -3.55
CA GLU A 163 -52.36 43.69 -3.15
C GLU A 163 -52.51 43.35 -1.66
N MET A 164 -52.76 44.36 -0.82
CA MET A 164 -53.09 44.17 0.59
C MET A 164 -54.48 43.54 0.79
N PHE A 165 -55.41 43.72 -0.15
CA PHE A 165 -56.78 43.16 -0.10
C PHE A 165 -56.98 41.92 -1.01
N ARG A 166 -55.95 41.08 -1.16
CA ARG A 166 -56.06 39.84 -1.95
C ARG A 166 -56.97 38.82 -1.25
N ILE A 167 -57.86 38.16 -2.00
CA ILE A 167 -58.65 37.03 -1.51
C ILE A 167 -57.89 35.74 -1.90
N PRO A 168 -57.31 34.98 -0.95
CA PRO A 168 -56.31 33.96 -1.26
C PRO A 168 -56.85 32.79 -2.09
N LEU A 169 -58.09 32.37 -1.85
CA LEU A 169 -58.71 31.24 -2.56
C LEU A 169 -58.94 31.52 -4.05
N LEU A 170 -59.40 32.73 -4.40
CA LEU A 170 -59.76 33.03 -5.79
C LEU A 170 -58.54 33.04 -6.71
N ARG A 171 -57.39 33.46 -6.20
CA ARG A 171 -56.17 33.61 -7.00
C ARG A 171 -55.36 32.33 -7.10
N GLN A 172 -55.36 31.48 -6.08
CA GLN A 172 -54.82 30.12 -6.24
C GLN A 172 -55.64 29.33 -7.26
N GLN A 173 -56.97 29.48 -7.26
CA GLN A 173 -57.80 28.89 -8.30
C GLN A 173 -57.55 29.52 -9.67
N LEU A 174 -57.43 30.85 -9.77
CA LEU A 174 -57.10 31.50 -11.05
C LEU A 174 -55.70 31.14 -11.55
N LYS A 175 -54.70 31.01 -10.67
CA LYS A 175 -53.35 30.57 -11.04
C LYS A 175 -53.35 29.12 -11.48
N ARG A 176 -54.07 28.23 -10.79
CA ARG A 176 -54.22 26.83 -11.24
C ARG A 176 -54.91 26.78 -12.61
N LEU A 177 -55.90 27.64 -12.85
CA LEU A 177 -56.57 27.75 -14.15
C LEU A 177 -55.62 28.30 -15.22
N ASN A 178 -54.82 29.32 -14.90
CA ASN A 178 -53.89 29.95 -15.84
C ASN A 178 -52.70 29.03 -16.16
N HIS A 179 -52.19 28.29 -15.17
CA HIS A 179 -51.12 27.30 -15.38
C HIS A 179 -51.63 26.09 -16.18
N ALA A 180 -52.90 25.69 -15.96
CA ALA A 180 -53.55 24.67 -16.77
C ALA A 180 -53.81 25.15 -18.21
N MET A 181 -54.03 26.46 -18.43
CA MET A 181 -54.12 27.06 -19.77
C MET A 181 -52.74 27.22 -20.43
N GLU A 182 -51.71 27.65 -19.70
CA GLU A 182 -50.33 27.75 -20.22
C GLU A 182 -49.75 26.37 -20.54
N GLN A 183 -50.01 25.33 -19.73
CA GLN A 183 -49.63 23.96 -20.07
C GLN A 183 -50.39 23.44 -21.30
N ALA A 184 -51.65 23.86 -21.51
CA ALA A 184 -52.40 23.49 -22.70
C ALA A 184 -51.85 24.17 -23.99
N ASP A 185 -51.25 25.36 -23.87
CA ASP A 185 -50.60 26.07 -24.99
C ASP A 185 -49.14 25.59 -25.22
N GLU A 186 -48.39 25.22 -24.17
CA GLU A 186 -47.02 24.71 -24.30
C GLU A 186 -46.96 23.30 -24.88
N ASP A 187 -47.96 22.45 -24.61
CA ASP A 187 -48.07 21.12 -25.23
C ASP A 187 -48.31 21.18 -26.76
N GLU A 188 -48.71 22.34 -27.30
CA GLU A 188 -48.83 22.56 -28.76
C GLU A 188 -47.58 23.22 -29.39
N ALA A 189 -46.72 23.85 -28.58
CA ALA A 189 -45.56 24.64 -29.06
C ALA A 189 -44.18 23.97 -28.87
N VAL A 190 -44.05 22.92 -28.06
CA VAL A 190 -42.75 22.27 -27.76
C VAL A 190 -42.28 21.30 -28.88
N SER A 191 -42.93 21.29 -30.05
CA SER A 191 -42.43 20.57 -31.23
C SER A 191 -41.32 21.33 -32.00
N ALA A 192 -40.97 22.58 -31.67
CA ALA A 192 -39.98 23.34 -32.44
C ALA A 192 -39.32 24.48 -31.62
N GLY A 193 -38.43 24.16 -30.67
CA GLY A 193 -37.70 25.20 -29.95
C GLY A 193 -36.55 24.68 -29.10
N VAL A 194 -35.34 24.81 -29.66
CA VAL A 194 -34.00 24.69 -29.06
C VAL A 194 -33.98 24.75 -27.53
N SER A 195 -33.93 23.57 -26.89
CA SER A 195 -33.51 23.41 -25.52
C SER A 195 -31.99 23.53 -25.47
N VAL A 196 -31.49 24.44 -24.64
CA VAL A 196 -30.12 24.36 -24.10
C VAL A 196 -30.15 23.28 -23.00
N SER A 197 -30.49 22.07 -23.43
CA SER A 197 -30.31 20.81 -22.73
C SER A 197 -28.97 20.30 -23.22
N GLY A 198 -27.89 20.70 -22.54
CA GLY A 198 -26.61 20.02 -22.73
C GLY A 198 -26.86 18.54 -22.45
N SER A 199 -26.72 17.71 -23.48
CA SER A 199 -26.97 16.29 -23.48
C SER A 199 -26.17 15.61 -22.38
N GLU A 200 -26.82 15.41 -21.23
CA GLU A 200 -26.37 14.53 -20.15
C GLU A 200 -26.42 13.05 -20.57
N GLU A 201 -26.92 12.77 -21.78
CA GLU A 201 -27.15 11.44 -22.38
C GLU A 201 -25.88 10.73 -22.89
N ASP A 202 -24.74 11.43 -23.03
CA ASP A 202 -23.47 10.82 -23.53
C ASP A 202 -22.36 10.72 -22.47
N LEU A 203 -22.65 10.98 -21.18
CA LEU A 203 -21.66 10.77 -20.13
C LEU A 203 -21.49 9.28 -19.87
N ASP A 204 -20.39 8.73 -20.37
CA ASP A 204 -19.95 7.35 -20.17
C ASP A 204 -20.22 6.90 -18.72
N PRO A 205 -21.10 5.91 -18.49
CA PRO A 205 -21.47 5.42 -17.16
C PRO A 205 -20.26 4.86 -16.38
N SER A 206 -19.09 4.73 -17.02
CA SER A 206 -17.83 4.38 -16.37
C SER A 206 -17.26 5.50 -15.47
N ILE A 207 -17.64 6.77 -15.66
CA ILE A 207 -17.16 7.90 -14.87
C ILE A 207 -17.97 8.01 -13.57
N SER A 208 -17.39 7.54 -12.47
CA SER A 208 -17.98 7.71 -11.13
C SER A 208 -18.35 9.18 -10.87
N PRO A 209 -19.60 9.49 -10.46
CA PRO A 209 -20.05 10.86 -10.20
C PRO A 209 -19.22 11.58 -9.13
N VAL A 210 -18.49 10.82 -8.29
CA VAL A 210 -17.54 11.34 -7.30
C VAL A 210 -16.36 12.08 -7.96
N MET A 211 -15.95 11.68 -9.16
CA MET A 211 -14.83 12.31 -9.89
C MET A 211 -15.19 13.69 -10.47
N LEU A 212 -16.48 13.97 -10.64
CA LEU A 212 -16.97 15.27 -11.12
C LEU A 212 -17.07 16.31 -10.00
N LEU A 213 -16.87 15.92 -8.74
CA LEU A 213 -16.89 16.84 -7.62
C LEU A 213 -15.70 17.81 -7.70
N GLU A 214 -16.00 19.10 -7.75
CA GLU A 214 -15.01 20.17 -7.95
C GLU A 214 -13.87 20.15 -6.91
N HIS A 215 -14.20 19.87 -5.64
CA HIS A 215 -13.20 19.82 -4.56
C HIS A 215 -12.20 18.65 -4.74
N VAL A 216 -12.64 17.53 -5.33
CA VAL A 216 -11.76 16.38 -5.64
C VAL A 216 -10.81 16.73 -6.77
N GLN A 217 -11.29 17.40 -7.82
CA GLN A 217 -10.45 17.88 -8.92
C GLN A 217 -9.42 18.91 -8.44
N LEU A 218 -9.82 19.78 -7.50
CA LEU A 218 -8.91 20.74 -6.89
C LEU A 218 -7.86 20.06 -6.01
N TYR A 219 -8.27 19.06 -5.22
CA TYR A 219 -7.33 18.22 -4.47
C TYR A 219 -6.32 17.55 -5.41
N ARG A 220 -6.75 16.98 -6.54
CA ARG A 220 -5.87 16.36 -7.55
C ARG A 220 -4.79 17.31 -8.05
N ARG A 221 -5.19 18.51 -8.48
CA ARG A 221 -4.24 19.54 -8.97
C ARG A 221 -3.23 19.91 -7.88
N THR A 222 -3.65 19.83 -6.64
CA THR A 222 -2.81 20.13 -5.47
C THR A 222 -1.87 18.97 -5.15
N GLN A 223 -2.37 17.73 -5.21
CA GLN A 223 -1.63 16.47 -4.96
C GLN A 223 -0.43 16.30 -5.87
N ALA A 224 -0.53 16.77 -7.12
CA ALA A 224 0.57 16.83 -8.07
C ALA A 224 1.89 17.38 -7.47
N ASN A 225 1.81 18.32 -6.52
CA ASN A 225 2.97 18.97 -5.92
C ASN A 225 3.80 18.06 -5.00
N TRP A 226 3.21 17.02 -4.39
CA TRP A 226 3.91 16.10 -3.48
C TRP A 226 3.91 14.64 -3.93
N GLN A 227 3.03 14.26 -4.86
CA GLN A 227 2.85 12.87 -5.30
C GLN A 227 4.14 12.22 -5.81
N SER A 228 4.97 12.98 -6.51
CA SER A 228 6.28 12.54 -7.01
C SER A 228 7.28 12.25 -5.89
N TYR A 229 7.29 13.04 -4.81
CA TYR A 229 8.13 12.78 -3.65
C TYR A 229 7.71 11.48 -2.96
N ASP A 230 6.41 11.26 -2.79
CA ASP A 230 5.87 10.01 -2.23
C ASP A 230 6.27 8.80 -3.11
N ALA A 231 6.04 8.89 -4.42
CA ALA A 231 6.39 7.83 -5.36
C ALA A 231 7.87 7.44 -5.29
N TYR A 232 8.77 8.43 -5.35
CA TYR A 232 10.20 8.18 -5.32
C TYR A 232 10.72 7.74 -3.95
N ALA A 233 10.08 8.14 -2.85
CA ALA A 233 10.42 7.60 -1.52
C ALA A 233 10.23 6.08 -1.48
N ARG A 234 9.13 5.56 -2.05
CA ARG A 234 8.87 4.10 -2.15
C ARG A 234 9.91 3.41 -3.02
N VAL A 235 10.22 3.99 -4.17
CA VAL A 235 11.24 3.47 -5.09
C VAL A 235 12.59 3.33 -4.38
N CYS A 236 13.04 4.38 -3.68
CA CYS A 236 14.29 4.35 -2.93
C CYS A 236 14.27 3.33 -1.80
N MET A 237 13.18 3.22 -1.04
CA MET A 237 13.05 2.21 0.02
C MET A 237 13.14 0.77 -0.53
N ALA A 238 12.48 0.49 -1.66
CA ALA A 238 12.54 -0.82 -2.33
C ALA A 238 13.95 -1.14 -2.83
N MET A 239 14.61 -0.17 -3.49
CA MET A 239 15.99 -0.32 -3.94
C MET A 239 16.97 -0.53 -2.78
N GLY A 240 16.82 0.24 -1.69
CA GLY A 240 17.62 0.11 -0.49
C GLY A 240 17.46 -1.27 0.16
N THR A 241 16.23 -1.78 0.23
CA THR A 241 15.93 -3.11 0.78
C THR A 241 16.54 -4.24 -0.05
N ASN A 242 16.49 -4.14 -1.38
CA ASN A 242 17.18 -5.11 -2.24
C ASN A 242 18.70 -5.11 -2.02
N GLN A 243 19.32 -3.94 -1.88
CA GLN A 243 20.76 -3.83 -1.57
C GLN A 243 21.10 -4.36 -0.17
N LEU A 244 20.24 -4.14 0.82
CA LEU A 244 20.40 -4.68 2.17
C LEU A 244 20.34 -6.21 2.17
N LEU A 245 19.43 -6.83 1.40
CA LEU A 245 19.36 -8.29 1.29
C LEU A 245 20.62 -8.89 0.67
N HIS A 246 21.20 -8.27 -0.36
CA HIS A 246 22.50 -8.69 -0.89
C HIS A 246 23.62 -8.52 0.14
N THR A 247 23.60 -7.43 0.91
CA THR A 247 24.54 -7.20 2.01
C THR A 247 24.49 -8.33 3.04
N LEU A 248 23.29 -8.69 3.50
CA LEU A 248 23.08 -9.79 4.45
C LEU A 248 23.52 -11.13 3.86
N SER A 249 23.26 -11.37 2.58
CA SER A 249 23.73 -12.56 1.87
C SER A 249 25.25 -12.67 1.89
N TYR A 250 25.98 -11.57 1.63
CA TYR A 250 27.45 -11.58 1.65
C TYR A 250 28.03 -11.66 3.05
N MET A 251 27.40 -11.03 4.04
CA MET A 251 27.78 -11.18 5.44
C MET A 251 27.63 -12.63 5.90
N MET A 252 26.50 -13.28 5.62
CA MET A 252 26.30 -14.68 5.99
C MET A 252 27.30 -15.61 5.30
N LEU A 253 27.60 -15.35 4.03
CA LEU A 253 28.63 -16.12 3.31
C LEU A 253 30.01 -15.96 3.97
N GLY A 254 30.39 -14.73 4.35
CA GLY A 254 31.63 -14.47 5.08
C GLY A 254 31.66 -15.14 6.45
N THR A 255 30.65 -14.94 7.27
CA THR A 255 30.64 -15.46 8.65
C THR A 255 30.48 -16.97 8.71
N LEU A 256 29.54 -17.55 7.96
CA LEU A 256 29.26 -18.99 8.06
C LEU A 256 30.32 -19.83 7.34
N VAL A 257 30.81 -19.39 6.18
CA VAL A 257 31.79 -20.18 5.43
C VAL A 257 33.22 -19.87 5.83
N ALA A 258 33.57 -18.60 6.06
CA ALA A 258 34.94 -18.22 6.35
C ALA A 258 35.31 -18.47 7.82
N VAL A 259 34.43 -18.09 8.77
CA VAL A 259 34.68 -18.25 10.21
C VAL A 259 34.29 -19.64 10.72
N ASN A 260 33.09 -20.12 10.35
CA ASN A 260 32.48 -21.29 10.99
C ASN A 260 32.62 -22.59 10.20
N ASP A 261 33.21 -22.57 9.00
CA ASP A 261 33.42 -23.79 8.20
C ASP A 261 32.15 -24.52 7.74
N VAL A 262 30.99 -23.85 7.73
CA VAL A 262 29.68 -24.47 7.44
C VAL A 262 29.07 -23.95 6.13
N PRO A 263 29.45 -24.52 4.96
CA PRO A 263 29.04 -24.00 3.64
C PRO A 263 27.56 -24.22 3.32
N LEU A 264 26.96 -25.30 3.82
CA LEU A 264 25.56 -25.64 3.51
C LEU A 264 24.58 -24.63 4.15
N PRO A 265 24.67 -24.29 5.45
CA PRO A 265 23.88 -23.20 6.02
C PRO A 265 24.07 -21.86 5.30
N ALA A 266 25.31 -21.54 4.91
CA ALA A 266 25.58 -20.30 4.19
C ALA A 266 24.87 -20.24 2.83
N LEU A 267 24.94 -21.34 2.05
CA LEU A 267 24.23 -21.46 0.79
C LEU A 267 22.71 -21.29 0.98
N SER A 268 22.14 -21.92 2.01
CA SER A 268 20.73 -21.76 2.34
C SER A 268 20.37 -20.30 2.64
N CYS A 269 21.18 -19.58 3.42
CA CYS A 269 20.98 -18.15 3.67
C CYS A 269 21.04 -17.31 2.38
N VAL A 270 22.00 -17.58 1.50
CA VAL A 270 22.13 -16.89 0.20
C VAL A 270 20.87 -17.12 -0.64
N VAL A 271 20.39 -18.36 -0.73
CA VAL A 271 19.16 -18.72 -1.47
C VAL A 271 17.94 -18.01 -0.87
N ILE A 272 17.81 -17.99 0.46
CA ILE A 272 16.70 -17.31 1.15
C ILE A 272 16.73 -15.81 0.86
N PHE A 273 17.84 -15.11 1.10
CA PHE A 273 17.91 -13.67 0.89
C PHE A 273 17.76 -13.27 -0.58
N THR A 274 18.34 -14.04 -1.50
CA THR A 274 18.17 -13.81 -2.95
C THR A 274 16.73 -14.08 -3.38
N GLY A 275 16.09 -15.11 -2.84
CA GLY A 275 14.68 -15.40 -3.05
C GLY A 275 13.77 -14.28 -2.55
N CYS A 276 14.04 -13.75 -1.34
CA CYS A 276 13.34 -12.59 -0.81
C CYS A 276 13.53 -11.36 -1.70
N ALA A 277 14.75 -11.09 -2.16
CA ALA A 277 15.03 -9.94 -3.01
C ALA A 277 14.33 -10.06 -4.38
N TRP A 278 14.25 -11.28 -4.93
CA TRP A 278 13.46 -11.58 -6.12
C TRP A 278 11.95 -11.36 -5.90
N VAL A 279 11.40 -11.87 -4.80
CA VAL A 279 9.99 -11.71 -4.47
C VAL A 279 9.64 -10.23 -4.27
N LEU A 280 10.49 -9.47 -3.56
CA LEU A 280 10.31 -8.02 -3.40
C LEU A 280 10.37 -7.30 -4.74
N ALA A 281 11.37 -7.58 -5.57
CA ALA A 281 11.47 -6.98 -6.90
C ALA A 281 10.23 -7.29 -7.76
N ARG A 282 9.68 -8.50 -7.67
CA ARG A 282 8.44 -8.88 -8.39
C ARG A 282 7.19 -8.20 -7.82
N LEU A 283 7.11 -7.99 -6.52
CA LEU A 283 5.97 -7.31 -5.89
C LEU A 283 5.99 -5.80 -6.18
N ASP A 284 7.18 -5.21 -6.21
CA ASP A 284 7.36 -3.77 -6.37
C ASP A 284 7.39 -3.32 -7.84
N LEU A 285 7.97 -4.13 -8.73
CA LEU A 285 8.15 -3.77 -10.14
C LEU A 285 7.05 -4.37 -11.01
N TYR A 286 6.46 -3.51 -11.84
CA TYR A 286 5.53 -3.85 -12.88
C TYR A 286 6.31 -3.89 -14.21
N LEU A 287 6.72 -5.09 -14.62
CA LEU A 287 7.60 -5.32 -15.77
C LEU A 287 7.01 -6.38 -16.70
N SER A 288 7.23 -6.22 -18.02
CA SER A 288 6.90 -7.26 -19.00
C SER A 288 7.70 -8.54 -18.73
N ARG A 289 7.20 -9.71 -19.17
CA ARG A 289 7.84 -11.01 -18.89
C ARG A 289 9.32 -11.06 -19.30
N LYS A 290 9.66 -10.41 -20.43
CA LYS A 290 11.04 -10.31 -20.93
C LYS A 290 11.92 -9.49 -19.98
N ILE A 291 11.44 -8.33 -19.54
CA ILE A 291 12.18 -7.44 -18.64
C ILE A 291 12.28 -8.07 -17.24
N LEU A 292 11.24 -8.75 -16.79
CA LEU A 292 11.22 -9.51 -15.55
C LEU A 292 12.26 -10.65 -15.56
N ALA A 293 12.43 -11.36 -16.69
CA ALA A 293 13.49 -12.37 -16.82
C ALA A 293 14.89 -11.75 -16.75
N ILE A 294 15.11 -10.59 -17.38
CA ILE A 294 16.38 -9.84 -17.26
C ILE A 294 16.61 -9.45 -15.79
N ALA A 295 15.60 -8.90 -15.12
CA ALA A 295 15.67 -8.55 -13.70
C ALA A 295 16.06 -9.77 -12.86
N ALA A 296 15.44 -10.94 -13.09
CA ALA A 296 15.75 -12.18 -12.36
C ALA A 296 17.22 -12.58 -12.52
N ILE A 297 17.74 -12.52 -13.75
CA ILE A 297 19.15 -12.82 -14.04
C ILE A 297 20.06 -11.84 -13.31
N LEU A 298 19.79 -10.53 -13.41
CA LEU A 298 20.61 -9.50 -12.76
C LEU A 298 20.61 -9.60 -11.22
N LEU A 299 19.53 -10.12 -10.63
CA LEU A 299 19.38 -10.26 -9.18
C LEU A 299 19.99 -11.56 -8.63
N ILE A 300 19.78 -12.68 -9.33
CA ILE A 300 20.18 -14.02 -8.87
C ILE A 300 21.63 -14.36 -9.25
N LEU A 301 22.10 -13.87 -10.40
CA LEU A 301 23.42 -14.23 -10.91
C LEU A 301 24.59 -13.70 -10.06
N PRO A 302 24.62 -12.44 -9.57
CA PRO A 302 25.72 -11.98 -8.71
C PRO A 302 25.95 -12.82 -7.44
N PRO A 303 24.95 -13.08 -6.57
CA PRO A 303 25.16 -13.86 -5.34
C PRO A 303 25.53 -15.32 -5.62
N THR A 304 25.02 -15.92 -6.70
CA THR A 304 25.39 -17.28 -7.11
C THR A 304 26.84 -17.35 -7.61
N LEU A 305 27.28 -16.41 -8.46
CA LEU A 305 28.67 -16.31 -8.91
C LEU A 305 29.63 -16.12 -7.73
N VAL A 306 29.26 -15.29 -6.75
CA VAL A 306 30.06 -15.05 -5.54
C VAL A 306 30.14 -16.32 -4.69
N THR A 307 29.02 -17.03 -4.50
CA THR A 307 28.99 -18.26 -3.70
C THR A 307 29.84 -19.37 -4.33
N VAL A 308 29.77 -19.54 -5.65
CA VAL A 308 30.61 -20.50 -6.38
C VAL A 308 32.08 -20.07 -6.32
N SER A 309 32.38 -18.79 -6.55
CA SER A 309 33.74 -18.25 -6.48
C SER A 309 34.36 -18.46 -5.09
N PHE A 310 33.58 -18.23 -4.03
CA PHE A 310 34.01 -18.45 -2.65
C PHE A 310 34.25 -19.93 -2.37
N SER A 311 33.36 -20.81 -2.83
CA SER A 311 33.50 -22.27 -2.66
C SER A 311 34.75 -22.80 -3.37
N LEU A 312 35.02 -22.31 -4.59
CA LEU A 312 36.23 -22.63 -5.34
C LEU A 312 37.50 -22.09 -4.64
N HIS A 313 37.44 -20.88 -4.10
CA HIS A 313 38.53 -20.27 -3.35
C HIS A 313 38.85 -21.04 -2.06
N ARG A 314 37.82 -21.55 -1.37
CA ARG A 314 37.99 -22.39 -0.18
C ARG A 314 38.63 -23.74 -0.54
N GLY A 315 38.11 -24.43 -1.55
CA GLY A 315 38.66 -25.70 -2.04
C GLY A 315 40.11 -25.61 -2.53
N TRP A 316 40.52 -24.42 -3.00
CA TRP A 316 41.91 -24.13 -3.41
C TRP A 316 42.92 -24.36 -2.29
N THR A 317 42.58 -24.12 -1.02
CA THR A 317 43.51 -24.35 0.11
C THR A 317 44.09 -25.76 0.18
N SER A 318 43.41 -26.76 -0.40
CA SER A 318 43.85 -28.15 -0.38
C SER A 318 44.72 -28.53 -1.59
N THR A 319 44.38 -28.11 -2.81
CA THR A 319 45.23 -28.29 -4.02
C THR A 319 44.87 -27.26 -5.12
N PRO A 320 45.76 -26.30 -5.45
CA PRO A 320 45.53 -25.37 -6.55
C PRO A 320 45.52 -26.08 -7.90
N THR A 321 44.43 -25.97 -8.66
CA THR A 321 44.48 -26.22 -10.11
C THR A 321 44.50 -24.89 -10.83
N ALA A 322 45.26 -24.77 -11.93
CA ALA A 322 45.27 -23.55 -12.74
C ALA A 322 43.86 -23.17 -13.24
N PHE A 323 43.00 -24.17 -13.43
CA PHE A 323 41.60 -23.99 -13.80
C PHE A 323 40.79 -23.28 -12.71
N THR A 324 40.84 -23.75 -11.45
CA THR A 324 40.07 -23.12 -10.36
C THR A 324 40.51 -21.68 -10.11
N ILE A 325 41.81 -21.41 -10.24
CA ILE A 325 42.35 -20.05 -10.16
C ILE A 325 41.79 -19.17 -11.29
N GLY A 326 41.81 -19.65 -12.53
CA GLY A 326 41.23 -18.93 -13.67
C GLY A 326 39.74 -18.63 -13.49
N CYS A 327 38.97 -19.60 -12.98
CA CYS A 327 37.53 -19.45 -12.78
C CYS A 327 37.17 -18.31 -11.81
N TYR A 328 37.70 -18.30 -10.58
CA TYR A 328 37.30 -17.27 -9.62
C TYR A 328 37.80 -15.87 -10.05
N ARG A 329 38.97 -15.79 -10.69
CA ARG A 329 39.51 -14.52 -11.23
C ARG A 329 38.61 -13.90 -12.30
N PHE A 330 37.88 -14.74 -13.04
CA PHE A 330 36.89 -14.29 -14.01
C PHE A 330 35.52 -14.01 -13.37
N MET A 331 35.04 -14.91 -12.50
CA MET A 331 33.70 -14.83 -11.93
C MET A 331 33.52 -13.64 -10.98
N VAL A 332 34.54 -13.25 -10.21
CA VAL A 332 34.43 -12.13 -9.25
C VAL A 332 34.17 -10.79 -9.97
N PRO A 333 34.98 -10.33 -10.96
CA PRO A 333 34.68 -9.13 -11.73
C PRO A 333 33.31 -9.18 -12.42
N VAL A 334 32.92 -10.36 -12.92
CA VAL A 334 31.61 -10.54 -13.55
C VAL A 334 30.47 -10.33 -12.55
N ALA A 335 30.60 -10.76 -11.30
CA ALA A 335 29.62 -10.49 -10.25
C ALA A 335 29.49 -8.99 -9.94
N PHE A 336 30.61 -8.26 -9.86
CA PHE A 336 30.61 -6.80 -9.73
C PHE A 336 29.91 -6.11 -10.91
N PHE A 337 30.17 -6.60 -12.12
CA PHE A 337 29.54 -6.08 -13.33
C PHE A 337 28.02 -6.30 -13.33
N PHE A 338 27.54 -7.47 -12.90
CA PHE A 338 26.09 -7.71 -12.81
C PHE A 338 25.40 -6.86 -11.74
N HIS A 339 26.06 -6.59 -10.60
CA HIS A 339 25.55 -5.61 -9.63
C HIS A 339 25.46 -4.20 -10.19
N LEU A 340 26.50 -3.77 -10.92
CA LEU A 340 26.47 -2.49 -11.61
C LEU A 340 25.31 -2.42 -12.62
N LEU A 341 25.13 -3.48 -13.42
CA LEU A 341 24.00 -3.57 -14.35
C LEU A 341 22.65 -3.56 -13.63
N TRP A 342 22.52 -4.21 -12.47
CA TRP A 342 21.31 -4.16 -11.67
C TRP A 342 20.99 -2.74 -11.19
N ILE A 343 21.98 -1.98 -10.71
CA ILE A 343 21.78 -0.56 -10.34
C ILE A 343 21.38 0.29 -11.54
N VAL A 344 22.05 0.13 -12.69
CA VAL A 344 21.70 0.87 -13.92
C VAL A 344 20.30 0.50 -14.40
N PHE A 345 19.97 -0.78 -14.39
CA PHE A 345 18.66 -1.30 -14.76
C PHE A 345 17.56 -0.70 -13.90
N THR A 346 17.70 -0.77 -12.58
CA THR A 346 16.71 -0.21 -11.64
C THR A 346 16.59 1.31 -11.77
N ALA A 347 17.68 2.03 -12.03
CA ALA A 347 17.64 3.47 -12.31
C ALA A 347 16.88 3.80 -13.61
N ILE A 348 17.05 2.98 -14.66
CA ILE A 348 16.30 3.13 -15.92
C ILE A 348 14.81 2.85 -15.69
N VAL A 349 14.47 1.80 -14.95
CA VAL A 349 13.08 1.45 -14.62
C VAL A 349 12.43 2.53 -13.75
N ALA A 350 13.19 3.19 -12.87
CA ALA A 350 12.74 4.32 -12.05
C ALA A 350 12.66 5.66 -12.78
N ARG A 351 12.95 5.69 -14.09
CA ARG A 351 12.79 6.91 -14.89
C ARG A 351 11.35 7.39 -14.85
N ALA A 352 11.18 8.70 -14.67
CA ALA A 352 9.86 9.30 -14.63
C ALA A 352 9.21 9.26 -16.02
N VAL A 353 7.94 8.85 -16.05
CA VAL A 353 7.06 8.93 -17.21
C VAL A 353 6.14 10.14 -16.98
N PRO A 354 6.01 11.06 -17.96
CA PRO A 354 5.08 12.17 -17.85
C PRO A 354 3.64 11.64 -17.86
N PHE A 355 2.86 12.03 -16.86
CA PHE A 355 1.44 11.70 -16.73
C PHE A 355 0.66 12.99 -16.42
N GLY A 356 0.07 13.58 -17.47
CA GLY A 356 -0.52 14.91 -17.40
C GLY A 356 0.51 15.97 -16.96
N ASN A 357 0.29 16.55 -15.77
CA ASN A 357 1.16 17.60 -15.20
C ASN A 357 2.23 17.09 -14.23
N VAL A 358 2.30 15.77 -13.99
CA VAL A 358 3.22 15.16 -13.02
C VAL A 358 4.12 14.15 -13.72
N GLU A 359 5.37 14.03 -13.29
CA GLU A 359 6.28 12.99 -13.75
C GLU A 359 6.40 11.92 -12.64
N LEU A 360 6.01 10.66 -12.94
CA LEU A 360 5.94 9.56 -11.96
C LEU A 360 6.68 8.31 -12.45
N PRO A 361 7.31 7.51 -11.56
CA PRO A 361 7.90 6.23 -11.91
C PRO A 361 6.84 5.12 -11.97
N THR A 362 6.04 5.10 -13.04
CA THR A 362 4.87 4.21 -13.20
C THR A 362 5.21 2.72 -13.30
N ASN A 363 6.46 2.36 -13.60
CA ASN A 363 6.92 0.97 -13.60
C ASN A 363 6.95 0.34 -12.19
N PHE A 364 6.70 1.11 -11.13
CA PHE A 364 6.58 0.59 -9.78
C PHE A 364 5.10 0.41 -9.42
N ARG A 365 4.68 -0.81 -9.10
CA ARG A 365 3.30 -1.14 -8.75
C ARG A 365 2.83 -0.35 -7.54
N SER A 366 3.71 -0.16 -6.57
CA SER A 366 3.41 0.65 -5.38
C SER A 366 3.08 2.10 -5.70
N VAL A 367 3.52 2.63 -6.84
CA VAL A 367 3.22 4.00 -7.31
C VAL A 367 1.82 4.07 -7.93
N LEU A 368 1.35 3.01 -8.58
CA LEU A 368 -0.02 2.95 -9.11
C LEU A 368 -1.07 3.01 -7.98
N PHE A 369 -0.78 2.41 -6.82
CA PHE A 369 -1.63 2.52 -5.63
C PHE A 369 -1.65 3.90 -4.97
N LEU A 370 -0.94 4.91 -5.50
CA LEU A 370 -1.12 6.31 -5.11
C LEU A 370 -2.43 6.88 -5.61
N ASP A 371 -2.95 6.30 -6.68
CA ASP A 371 -4.10 6.81 -7.37
C ASP A 371 -5.38 6.17 -6.82
N VAL A 372 -5.88 6.77 -5.74
CA VAL A 372 -7.09 6.33 -5.03
C VAL A 372 -8.32 6.36 -5.94
N PHE A 373 -8.30 7.17 -7.01
CA PHE A 373 -9.44 7.39 -7.88
C PHE A 373 -9.35 6.68 -9.24
N GLY A 374 -8.26 5.95 -9.52
CA GLY A 374 -8.08 5.21 -10.77
C GLY A 374 -7.89 6.08 -12.03
N TRP A 375 -7.50 7.35 -11.87
CA TRP A 375 -7.24 8.29 -12.97
C TRP A 375 -6.01 7.95 -13.82
N LEU A 376 -4.99 7.35 -13.21
CA LEU A 376 -3.79 6.90 -13.90
C LEU A 376 -4.14 5.82 -14.93
N ALA A 377 -5.10 4.95 -14.61
CA ALA A 377 -5.61 3.95 -15.55
C ALA A 377 -6.39 4.59 -16.70
N GLN A 378 -7.26 5.57 -16.40
CA GLN A 378 -8.08 6.23 -17.43
C GLN A 378 -7.24 7.03 -18.45
N ALA A 379 -6.26 7.81 -17.99
CA ALA A 379 -5.45 8.57 -18.94
C ALA A 379 -4.48 7.67 -19.73
N ALA A 380 -4.07 6.52 -19.15
CA ALA A 380 -3.35 5.50 -19.93
C ALA A 380 -4.25 4.93 -21.04
N GLU A 381 -5.53 4.63 -20.77
CA GLU A 381 -6.50 4.18 -21.78
C GLU A 381 -6.77 5.24 -22.86
N GLN A 382 -6.83 6.52 -22.47
CA GLN A 382 -7.08 7.61 -23.40
C GLN A 382 -5.91 7.87 -24.35
N ASP A 383 -4.67 7.86 -23.83
CA ASP A 383 -3.46 7.97 -24.66
C ASP A 383 -3.37 6.83 -25.70
N THR A 384 -3.86 5.64 -25.38
CA THR A 384 -3.91 4.52 -26.35
C THR A 384 -4.95 4.75 -27.44
N ARG A 385 -6.15 5.23 -27.10
CA ARG A 385 -7.19 5.56 -28.09
C ARG A 385 -6.73 6.64 -29.06
N ASP A 386 -6.03 7.66 -28.55
CA ASP A 386 -5.48 8.74 -29.38
C ASP A 386 -4.26 8.26 -30.19
N GLY A 387 -3.56 7.22 -29.73
CA GLY A 387 -2.39 6.60 -30.37
C GLY A 387 -2.70 5.46 -31.35
N GLU A 388 -3.92 4.93 -31.38
CA GLU A 388 -4.33 3.73 -32.14
C GLU A 388 -4.28 3.88 -33.67
N ALA A 389 -3.85 5.03 -34.19
CA ALA A 389 -3.44 5.15 -35.59
C ALA A 389 -2.08 4.48 -35.89
N LEU A 390 -1.26 4.15 -34.89
CA LEU A 390 0.03 3.46 -35.08
C LEU A 390 0.57 2.84 -33.77
N VAL A 391 0.59 1.49 -33.75
CA VAL A 391 1.53 0.61 -33.00
C VAL A 391 1.02 -0.05 -31.71
N GLU A 392 1.03 -1.40 -31.77
CA GLU A 392 1.32 -2.41 -30.74
C GLU A 392 0.83 -2.14 -29.31
N GLU A 393 -0.36 -2.68 -29.02
CA GLU A 393 -1.01 -2.80 -27.73
C GLU A 393 -0.01 -3.25 -26.65
N THR A 394 0.31 -2.36 -25.70
CA THR A 394 1.39 -2.62 -24.73
C THR A 394 0.83 -3.45 -23.57
N GLU A 395 1.49 -4.57 -23.24
CA GLU A 395 1.15 -5.54 -22.16
C GLU A 395 0.88 -4.90 -20.78
N MET A 396 1.31 -3.65 -20.58
CA MET A 396 1.01 -2.83 -19.39
C MET A 396 -0.48 -2.50 -19.23
N GLN A 397 -1.21 -2.37 -20.33
CA GLN A 397 -2.63 -2.06 -20.32
C GLN A 397 -3.47 -3.26 -19.91
N ARG A 398 -3.10 -4.45 -20.37
CA ARG A 398 -3.78 -5.73 -20.10
C ARG A 398 -3.74 -6.17 -18.63
N GLN A 399 -2.88 -5.60 -17.78
CA GLN A 399 -2.88 -5.93 -16.34
C GLN A 399 -3.20 -4.73 -15.44
N LEU A 400 -3.21 -3.48 -15.94
CA LEU A 400 -3.87 -2.36 -15.27
C LEU A 400 -5.39 -2.59 -15.17
N SER A 401 -6.00 -3.21 -16.19
CA SER A 401 -7.38 -3.70 -16.17
C SER A 401 -7.59 -4.80 -15.11
N VAL A 402 -6.61 -5.68 -14.90
CA VAL A 402 -6.69 -6.76 -13.88
C VAL A 402 -6.68 -6.21 -12.44
N VAL A 403 -5.95 -5.12 -12.16
CA VAL A 403 -6.00 -4.44 -10.85
C VAL A 403 -7.37 -3.79 -10.60
N ARG A 404 -8.11 -3.46 -11.67
CA ARG A 404 -9.48 -2.95 -11.63
C ARG A 404 -10.52 -4.06 -11.44
N GLU A 405 -10.20 -5.32 -11.78
CA GLU A 405 -11.11 -6.48 -11.74
C GLU A 405 -11.25 -7.17 -10.37
N GLU A 406 -10.47 -6.85 -9.34
CA GLU A 406 -10.69 -7.41 -7.99
C GLU A 406 -11.91 -6.79 -7.25
N SER A 407 -12.60 -5.81 -7.86
CA SER A 407 -13.95 -5.42 -7.48
C SER A 407 -14.93 -6.08 -8.43
N PRO A 408 -16.01 -6.75 -7.97
CA PRO A 408 -16.90 -7.52 -8.84
C PRO A 408 -17.63 -6.58 -9.80
N ARG A 409 -17.09 -6.43 -11.02
CA ARG A 409 -17.78 -5.85 -12.15
C ARG A 409 -17.73 -6.84 -13.31
N VAL A 410 -18.93 -7.18 -13.76
CA VAL A 410 -19.22 -7.92 -14.98
C VAL A 410 -18.66 -7.12 -16.16
N GLY A 411 -17.75 -7.73 -16.90
CA GLY A 411 -16.79 -7.03 -17.77
C GLY A 411 -17.24 -6.71 -19.19
N GLU A 412 -16.41 -5.89 -19.84
CA GLU A 412 -16.31 -5.71 -21.28
C GLU A 412 -14.83 -5.57 -21.70
N ALA A 413 -14.56 -5.97 -22.95
CA ALA A 413 -13.28 -6.15 -23.66
C ALA A 413 -12.57 -7.51 -23.41
N GLY A 414 -12.16 -8.30 -24.40
CA GLY A 414 -12.18 -8.16 -25.86
C GLY A 414 -11.23 -9.22 -26.47
N ASN A 415 -11.73 -9.99 -27.43
CA ASN A 415 -11.02 -10.81 -28.43
C ASN A 415 -9.66 -11.43 -28.07
N GLU A 416 -9.64 -12.49 -27.27
CA GLU A 416 -8.78 -13.64 -27.53
C GLU A 416 -9.62 -14.88 -27.22
N ASP A 417 -9.89 -15.69 -28.26
CA ASP A 417 -10.57 -16.99 -28.22
C ASP A 417 -11.55 -17.15 -27.06
N GLY A 418 -12.76 -16.60 -27.24
CA GLY A 418 -13.81 -16.63 -26.23
C GLY A 418 -13.92 -18.02 -25.64
N GLU A 419 -13.49 -18.18 -24.38
CA GLU A 419 -13.79 -19.36 -23.60
C GLU A 419 -15.31 -19.46 -23.60
N GLU A 420 -15.82 -20.39 -24.42
CA GLU A 420 -17.23 -20.76 -24.43
C GLU A 420 -17.59 -21.04 -22.97
N LEU A 421 -18.58 -20.31 -22.45
CA LEU A 421 -19.06 -20.53 -21.10
C LEU A 421 -19.42 -22.01 -21.02
N PRO A 422 -18.95 -22.75 -20.00
CA PRO A 422 -19.24 -24.17 -19.89
C PRO A 422 -20.75 -24.39 -20.07
N MET A 423 -21.13 -25.37 -20.88
CA MET A 423 -22.53 -25.64 -21.23
C MET A 423 -23.44 -25.76 -19.98
N GLU A 424 -22.86 -26.19 -18.86
CA GLU A 424 -23.49 -26.27 -17.53
C GLU A 424 -23.93 -24.88 -17.02
N VAL A 425 -23.10 -23.85 -17.21
CA VAL A 425 -23.39 -22.47 -16.82
C VAL A 425 -24.51 -21.89 -17.70
N LEU A 426 -24.48 -22.15 -19.00
CA LEU A 426 -25.55 -21.78 -19.93
C LEU A 426 -26.89 -22.44 -19.56
N GLN A 427 -26.86 -23.74 -19.22
CA GLN A 427 -28.05 -24.49 -18.78
C GLN A 427 -28.62 -23.98 -17.45
N MET A 428 -27.80 -23.38 -16.57
CA MET A 428 -28.26 -22.74 -15.34
C MET A 428 -28.78 -21.31 -15.55
N LEU A 429 -28.14 -20.54 -16.44
CA LEU A 429 -28.51 -19.15 -16.73
C LEU A 429 -29.86 -19.03 -17.45
N GLN A 430 -30.14 -19.93 -18.40
CA GLN A 430 -31.37 -19.89 -19.17
C GLN A 430 -32.66 -19.93 -18.32
N PRO A 431 -32.86 -20.88 -17.38
CA PRO A 431 -34.04 -20.90 -16.53
C PRO A 431 -34.11 -19.72 -15.55
N GLU A 432 -32.97 -19.20 -15.11
CA GLU A 432 -32.94 -17.99 -14.26
C GLU A 432 -33.37 -16.75 -15.05
N CYS A 433 -32.92 -16.61 -16.29
CA CYS A 433 -33.29 -15.53 -17.20
C CYS A 433 -34.79 -15.59 -17.54
N GLN A 434 -35.33 -16.79 -17.83
CA GLN A 434 -36.77 -16.99 -18.05
C GLN A 434 -37.59 -16.68 -16.79
N LYS A 435 -37.09 -17.05 -15.61
CA LYS A 435 -37.75 -16.73 -14.33
C LYS A 435 -37.78 -15.22 -14.10
N LEU A 436 -36.67 -14.52 -14.31
CA LEU A 436 -36.60 -13.06 -14.19
C LEU A 436 -37.46 -12.36 -15.24
N GLN A 437 -37.49 -12.84 -16.48
CA GLN A 437 -38.38 -12.34 -17.53
C GLN A 437 -39.85 -12.44 -17.11
N ALA A 438 -40.29 -13.61 -16.63
CA ALA A 438 -41.67 -13.81 -16.19
C ALA A 438 -42.02 -12.94 -14.98
N GLN A 439 -41.08 -12.79 -14.04
CA GLN A 439 -41.22 -11.97 -12.84
C GLN A 439 -41.33 -10.48 -13.20
N LEU A 440 -40.42 -9.95 -14.03
CA LEU A 440 -40.44 -8.56 -14.51
C LEU A 440 -41.68 -8.25 -15.35
N CYS A 441 -42.11 -9.17 -16.21
CA CYS A 441 -43.34 -9.02 -16.98
C CYS A 441 -44.57 -8.89 -16.06
N ALA A 442 -44.66 -9.73 -15.04
CA ALA A 442 -45.73 -9.65 -14.05
C ALA A 442 -45.65 -8.36 -13.21
N ASP A 443 -44.45 -7.97 -12.77
CA ASP A 443 -44.25 -6.78 -11.94
C ASP A 443 -44.53 -5.49 -12.74
N LEU A 444 -44.06 -5.37 -13.98
CA LEU A 444 -44.40 -4.27 -14.89
C LEU A 444 -45.92 -4.20 -15.12
N GLY A 445 -46.57 -5.34 -15.37
CA GLY A 445 -48.02 -5.41 -15.52
C GLY A 445 -48.80 -4.94 -14.28
N ARG A 446 -48.25 -5.16 -13.08
CA ARG A 446 -48.83 -4.64 -11.82
C ARG A 446 -48.72 -3.11 -11.74
N PHE A 447 -47.58 -2.53 -12.12
CA PHE A 447 -47.40 -1.07 -12.20
C PHE A 447 -48.24 -0.41 -13.30
N GLU A 448 -48.49 -1.13 -14.39
CA GLU A 448 -49.37 -0.70 -15.51
C GLU A 448 -50.87 -0.83 -15.19
N SER A 449 -51.23 -1.40 -14.04
CA SER A 449 -52.63 -1.51 -13.64
C SER A 449 -53.28 -0.13 -13.52
N GLY A 450 -54.53 0.00 -13.98
CA GLY A 450 -55.19 1.31 -14.06
C GLY A 450 -55.29 2.08 -12.73
N GLN A 451 -55.34 1.37 -11.59
CA GLN A 451 -55.30 1.99 -10.28
C GLN A 451 -53.90 2.49 -9.92
N VAL A 452 -52.85 1.71 -10.16
CA VAL A 452 -51.46 2.14 -9.91
C VAL A 452 -51.09 3.33 -10.79
N LEU A 453 -51.48 3.32 -12.06
CA LEU A 453 -51.31 4.48 -12.94
C LEU A 453 -52.01 5.74 -12.41
N SER A 454 -53.14 5.60 -11.72
CA SER A 454 -53.81 6.75 -11.09
C SER A 454 -53.02 7.33 -9.90
N PHE A 455 -52.28 6.48 -9.18
CA PHE A 455 -51.32 6.89 -8.15
C PHE A 455 -50.09 7.55 -8.78
N LEU A 456 -49.48 6.91 -9.78
CA LEU A 456 -48.26 7.41 -10.46
C LEU A 456 -48.47 8.73 -11.21
N ARG A 457 -49.67 9.01 -11.72
CA ARG A 457 -49.99 10.31 -12.34
C ARG A 457 -49.88 11.50 -11.39
N GLN A 458 -49.91 11.25 -10.08
CA GLN A 458 -49.72 12.31 -9.08
C GLN A 458 -48.24 12.56 -8.78
N GLU A 459 -47.36 11.68 -9.23
CA GLU A 459 -45.92 11.79 -9.09
C GLU A 459 -45.30 12.25 -10.43
N PRO A 460 -44.72 13.47 -10.49
CA PRO A 460 -44.15 13.98 -11.72
C PRO A 460 -42.97 13.11 -12.17
N GLY A 461 -43.08 12.51 -13.36
CA GLY A 461 -42.03 11.70 -13.98
C GLY A 461 -42.14 10.20 -13.78
N ALA A 462 -42.94 9.72 -12.82
CA ALA A 462 -43.03 8.28 -12.54
C ALA A 462 -43.67 7.48 -13.70
N GLU A 463 -44.66 8.05 -14.38
CA GLU A 463 -45.26 7.44 -15.58
C GLU A 463 -44.26 7.40 -16.76
N VAL A 464 -43.41 8.43 -16.89
CA VAL A 464 -42.36 8.47 -17.93
C VAL A 464 -41.32 7.39 -17.66
N MET A 465 -40.88 7.28 -16.41
CA MET A 465 -39.94 6.24 -15.96
C MET A 465 -40.50 4.83 -16.20
N LEU A 466 -41.78 4.59 -15.87
CA LEU A 466 -42.42 3.29 -16.12
C LEU A 466 -42.45 2.93 -17.62
N ARG A 467 -42.79 3.90 -18.49
CA ARG A 467 -42.77 3.68 -19.95
C ARG A 467 -41.35 3.40 -20.46
N GLN A 468 -40.33 4.04 -19.89
CA GLN A 468 -38.94 3.79 -20.24
C GLN A 468 -38.53 2.37 -19.85
N LEU A 469 -38.76 1.97 -18.58
CA LEU A 469 -38.49 0.62 -18.10
C LEU A 469 -39.22 -0.44 -18.93
N ARG A 470 -40.44 -0.14 -19.40
CA ARG A 470 -41.19 -1.03 -20.27
C ARG A 470 -40.54 -1.22 -21.64
N ARG A 471 -40.08 -0.13 -22.28
CA ARG A 471 -39.36 -0.21 -23.56
C ARG A 471 -38.07 -0.99 -23.42
N GLU A 472 -37.26 -0.68 -22.41
CA GLU A 472 -36.01 -1.40 -22.12
C GLU A 472 -36.26 -2.90 -21.90
N PHE A 473 -37.34 -3.26 -21.17
CA PHE A 473 -37.76 -4.65 -21.01
C PHE A 473 -38.17 -5.31 -22.33
N ASP A 474 -39.03 -4.67 -23.11
CA ASP A 474 -39.51 -5.22 -24.39
C ASP A 474 -38.36 -5.41 -25.39
N ASP A 475 -37.38 -4.50 -25.41
CA ASP A 475 -36.16 -4.59 -26.22
C ASP A 475 -35.30 -5.81 -25.81
N LEU A 476 -35.07 -5.99 -24.49
CA LEU A 476 -34.33 -7.15 -23.96
C LEU A 476 -35.05 -8.48 -24.22
N VAL A 477 -36.39 -8.49 -24.15
CA VAL A 477 -37.19 -9.67 -24.49
C VAL A 477 -37.07 -9.99 -25.98
N ALA A 478 -37.11 -9.00 -26.86
CA ALA A 478 -36.91 -9.19 -28.29
C ALA A 478 -35.51 -9.78 -28.59
N GLU A 479 -34.47 -9.32 -27.88
CA GLU A 479 -33.13 -9.90 -27.97
C GLU A 479 -33.11 -11.37 -27.52
N LEU A 480 -33.75 -11.69 -26.39
CA LEU A 480 -33.80 -13.05 -25.86
C LEU A 480 -34.60 -14.02 -26.76
N THR A 481 -35.72 -13.59 -27.34
CA THR A 481 -36.52 -14.42 -28.27
C THR A 481 -35.73 -14.81 -29.53
N CYS A 482 -34.78 -13.97 -29.97
CA CYS A 482 -33.90 -14.32 -31.09
C CYS A 482 -32.95 -15.51 -30.76
N LEU A 483 -32.77 -15.86 -29.49
CA LEU A 483 -31.85 -16.89 -29.01
C LEU A 483 -32.52 -18.25 -28.75
N GLU A 484 -33.85 -18.37 -28.91
CA GLU A 484 -34.59 -19.54 -28.39
C GLU A 484 -34.20 -20.90 -29.00
N VAL A 485 -33.68 -21.77 -28.11
CA VAL A 485 -33.72 -23.23 -28.19
C VAL A 485 -34.97 -23.69 -27.42
N SER A 486 -35.86 -24.42 -28.09
CA SER A 486 -37.13 -24.88 -27.53
C SER A 486 -36.99 -25.66 -26.22
N THR A 487 -37.42 -25.08 -25.12
CA THR A 487 -37.62 -25.77 -23.84
C THR A 487 -39.05 -25.55 -23.34
N ALA A 488 -39.78 -26.66 -23.23
CA ALA A 488 -41.16 -26.71 -22.77
C ALA A 488 -41.21 -27.31 -21.36
N SER A 489 -41.36 -26.46 -20.33
CA SER A 489 -41.99 -26.80 -19.04
C SER A 489 -42.05 -25.60 -18.10
N SER A 490 -43.21 -24.95 -18.01
CA SER A 490 -43.50 -23.95 -16.98
C SER A 490 -43.87 -24.66 -15.65
N SER A 491 -42.97 -24.65 -14.66
CA SER A 491 -43.33 -25.03 -13.29
C SER A 491 -44.07 -23.88 -12.61
N SER A 492 -45.31 -24.10 -12.19
CA SER A 492 -46.11 -23.15 -11.40
C SER A 492 -45.51 -22.99 -9.99
N GLN A 493 -44.68 -21.96 -9.77
CA GLN A 493 -44.29 -21.57 -8.42
C GLN A 493 -45.46 -20.85 -7.73
N GLU A 494 -45.75 -21.23 -6.49
CA GLU A 494 -46.71 -20.54 -5.62
C GLU A 494 -46.28 -19.07 -5.46
N GLN A 495 -47.06 -18.16 -6.03
CA GLN A 495 -46.78 -16.72 -5.99
C GLN A 495 -47.10 -16.19 -4.59
N GLN A 496 -46.07 -15.70 -3.89
CA GLN A 496 -46.26 -14.89 -2.70
C GLN A 496 -46.96 -13.58 -3.07
N PRO A 497 -47.82 -13.02 -2.19
CA PRO A 497 -48.50 -11.75 -2.46
C PRO A 497 -47.47 -10.63 -2.63
N VAL A 498 -47.62 -9.85 -3.70
CA VAL A 498 -46.72 -8.75 -4.05
C VAL A 498 -47.35 -7.40 -3.70
N TRP A 499 -46.61 -6.58 -2.98
CA TRP A 499 -47.02 -5.26 -2.54
C TRP A 499 -46.21 -4.19 -3.28
N LEU A 500 -46.88 -3.28 -3.97
CA LEU A 500 -46.23 -2.16 -4.63
C LEU A 500 -46.06 -1.01 -3.64
N ARG A 501 -44.83 -0.60 -3.37
CA ARG A 501 -44.52 0.60 -2.59
C ARG A 501 -44.55 1.80 -3.53
N LEU A 502 -45.50 2.70 -3.32
CA LEU A 502 -45.72 3.90 -4.11
C LEU A 502 -45.59 5.14 -3.21
N GLU A 503 -45.16 6.26 -3.77
CA GLU A 503 -45.18 7.54 -3.08
C GLU A 503 -46.42 8.34 -3.47
N TRP A 504 -47.18 8.77 -2.47
CA TRP A 504 -48.38 9.59 -2.65
C TRP A 504 -48.19 10.95 -1.99
N THR A 505 -48.34 12.01 -2.77
CA THR A 505 -48.16 13.39 -2.30
C THR A 505 -49.50 14.01 -1.88
N SER A 506 -49.97 13.68 -0.68
CA SER A 506 -51.09 14.42 -0.08
C SER A 506 -50.58 15.70 0.59
N ASN A 507 -51.17 16.85 0.26
CA ASN A 507 -50.83 18.15 0.86
C ASN A 507 -49.35 18.58 0.72
N GLY A 508 -48.69 18.16 -0.36
CA GLY A 508 -47.28 18.51 -0.63
C GLY A 508 -46.27 17.79 0.25
N ARG A 509 -46.67 16.75 1.00
CA ARG A 509 -45.77 15.85 1.71
C ARG A 509 -45.84 14.45 1.09
N PRO A 510 -44.71 13.88 0.64
CA PRO A 510 -44.70 12.50 0.16
C PRO A 510 -45.00 11.56 1.33
N THR A 511 -45.96 10.67 1.13
CA THR A 511 -46.35 9.62 2.08
C THR A 511 -46.29 8.29 1.35
N GLN A 512 -45.67 7.28 1.94
CA GLN A 512 -45.57 5.96 1.34
C GLN A 512 -46.90 5.21 1.50
N ILE A 513 -47.33 4.55 0.43
CA ILE A 513 -48.47 3.64 0.43
C ILE A 513 -48.04 2.30 -0.15
N PHE A 514 -48.66 1.22 0.33
CA PHE A 514 -48.42 -0.12 -0.16
C PHE A 514 -49.70 -0.65 -0.79
N HIS A 515 -49.68 -0.94 -2.08
CA HIS A 515 -50.83 -1.41 -2.83
C HIS A 515 -50.63 -2.86 -3.30
N ASN A 516 -51.53 -3.76 -2.88
CA ASN A 516 -51.59 -5.13 -3.37
C ASN A 516 -52.58 -5.18 -4.55
N THR A 517 -52.06 -5.47 -5.74
CA THR A 517 -52.85 -5.53 -6.98
C THR A 517 -53.78 -6.73 -7.06
N GLU A 518 -53.48 -7.82 -6.34
CA GLU A 518 -54.27 -9.06 -6.36
C GLU A 518 -55.49 -8.94 -5.43
N GLU A 519 -55.28 -8.40 -4.23
CA GLU A 519 -56.34 -8.14 -3.26
C GLU A 519 -57.08 -6.82 -3.50
N ASN A 520 -56.55 -5.98 -4.41
CA ASN A 520 -57.00 -4.62 -4.63
C ASN A 520 -57.07 -3.79 -3.34
N LYS A 521 -56.04 -3.91 -2.50
CA LYS A 521 -56.00 -3.36 -1.15
C LYS A 521 -54.80 -2.41 -0.99
N THR A 522 -55.06 -1.20 -0.51
CA THR A 522 -54.02 -0.21 -0.17
C THR A 522 -53.92 -0.08 1.34
N VAL A 523 -52.70 -0.18 1.86
CA VAL A 523 -52.38 0.04 3.28
C VAL A 523 -51.33 1.15 3.40
N TRP A 524 -51.38 1.90 4.50
CA TRP A 524 -50.49 3.04 4.77
C TRP A 524 -49.30 2.66 5.67
N GLU A 525 -49.39 1.49 6.30
CA GLU A 525 -48.31 0.90 7.08
C GLU A 525 -47.70 -0.24 6.27
N GLU A 526 -46.39 -0.45 6.42
CA GLU A 526 -45.69 -1.54 5.76
C GLU A 526 -46.35 -2.88 6.14
N PRO A 527 -46.80 -3.69 5.17
CA PRO A 527 -47.53 -4.92 5.45
C PRO A 527 -46.65 -5.87 6.26
N SER A 528 -47.14 -6.32 7.42
CA SER A 528 -46.40 -7.21 8.34
C SER A 528 -46.29 -8.66 7.86
N THR A 529 -46.98 -9.01 6.77
CA THR A 529 -46.93 -10.34 6.15
C THR A 529 -45.69 -10.46 5.27
N SER A 530 -45.17 -11.68 5.10
CA SER A 530 -43.95 -12.00 4.33
C SER A 530 -44.11 -11.84 2.80
N GLY A 531 -44.86 -10.84 2.34
CA GLY A 531 -45.04 -10.53 0.93
C GLY A 531 -43.83 -9.80 0.36
N ARG A 532 -43.57 -9.97 -0.94
CA ARG A 532 -42.50 -9.26 -1.64
C ARG A 532 -42.95 -7.82 -1.87
N ILE A 533 -42.23 -6.86 -1.30
CA ILE A 533 -42.45 -5.42 -1.53
C ILE A 533 -41.59 -4.99 -2.72
N ILE A 534 -42.18 -4.30 -3.69
CA ILE A 534 -41.51 -3.84 -4.91
C ILE A 534 -41.78 -2.34 -5.08
N ASP A 535 -40.74 -1.58 -5.39
CA ASP A 535 -40.85 -0.18 -5.82
C ASP A 535 -40.20 0.02 -7.20
N MET A 536 -40.29 1.25 -7.73
CA MET A 536 -39.74 1.58 -9.05
C MET A 536 -38.22 1.37 -9.13
N TYR A 537 -37.49 1.60 -8.04
CA TYR A 537 -36.04 1.40 -7.97
C TYR A 537 -35.66 -0.09 -7.98
N SER A 538 -36.39 -0.93 -7.24
CA SER A 538 -36.21 -2.38 -7.23
C SER A 538 -36.53 -2.97 -8.59
N LEU A 539 -37.57 -2.46 -9.26
CA LEU A 539 -37.92 -2.85 -10.62
C LEU A 539 -36.79 -2.53 -11.63
N ARG A 540 -36.21 -1.34 -11.54
CA ARG A 540 -35.03 -0.98 -12.36
C ARG A 540 -33.83 -1.89 -12.07
N THR A 541 -33.58 -2.18 -10.79
CA THR A 541 -32.47 -3.08 -10.39
C THR A 541 -32.67 -4.49 -10.93
N ASP A 542 -33.90 -5.02 -10.86
CA ASP A 542 -34.25 -6.32 -11.42
C ASP A 542 -34.12 -6.32 -12.95
N LEU A 543 -34.45 -5.21 -13.63
CA LEU A 543 -34.27 -5.04 -15.08
C LEU A 543 -32.80 -4.98 -15.49
N GLU A 544 -31.95 -4.26 -14.76
CA GLU A 544 -30.50 -4.23 -14.98
C GLU A 544 -29.87 -5.63 -14.78
N ARG A 545 -30.34 -6.38 -13.78
CA ARG A 545 -29.95 -7.79 -13.59
C ARG A 545 -30.37 -8.67 -14.77
N PHE A 546 -31.59 -8.49 -15.29
CA PHE A 546 -32.07 -9.20 -16.46
C PHE A 546 -31.25 -8.85 -17.72
N ALA A 547 -30.96 -7.56 -17.94
CA ALA A 547 -30.10 -7.09 -19.02
C ALA A 547 -28.71 -7.75 -18.99
N GLY A 548 -28.11 -7.83 -17.80
CA GLY A 548 -26.82 -8.52 -17.59
C GLY A 548 -26.87 -10.00 -17.99
N GLN A 549 -27.94 -10.71 -17.63
CA GLN A 549 -28.11 -12.12 -18.01
C GLN A 549 -28.34 -12.32 -19.50
N VAL A 550 -29.17 -11.47 -20.13
CA VAL A 550 -29.38 -11.47 -21.59
C VAL A 550 -28.07 -11.17 -22.32
N GLY A 551 -27.26 -10.22 -21.84
CA GLY A 551 -25.95 -9.90 -22.39
C GLY A 551 -24.97 -11.08 -22.34
N LEU A 552 -24.95 -11.85 -21.25
CA LEU A 552 -24.14 -13.06 -21.13
C LEU A 552 -24.58 -14.16 -22.12
N LEU A 553 -25.89 -14.36 -22.29
CA LEU A 553 -26.43 -15.32 -23.27
C LEU A 553 -26.12 -14.89 -24.71
N ARG A 554 -26.25 -13.59 -25.02
CA ARG A 554 -25.97 -13.03 -26.35
C ARG A 554 -24.53 -13.27 -26.79
N ARG A 555 -23.56 -13.13 -25.89
CA ARG A 555 -22.13 -13.37 -26.20
C ARG A 555 -21.83 -14.81 -26.61
N GLN A 556 -22.68 -15.77 -26.23
CA GLN A 556 -22.49 -17.19 -26.52
C GLN A 556 -23.19 -17.66 -27.80
N CYS A 557 -24.04 -16.83 -28.42
CA CYS A 557 -24.62 -17.20 -29.69
C CYS A 557 -23.61 -16.94 -30.82
N PRO A 558 -23.19 -17.98 -31.58
CA PRO A 558 -22.30 -17.81 -32.71
C PRO A 558 -22.93 -16.83 -33.68
N ARG A 559 -22.24 -15.70 -33.91
CA ARG A 559 -22.68 -14.68 -34.87
C ARG A 559 -22.89 -15.39 -36.20
N ARG A 560 -24.15 -15.54 -36.61
CA ARG A 560 -24.52 -16.29 -37.81
C ARG A 560 -23.89 -15.58 -39.02
N ALA A 561 -22.75 -16.10 -39.48
CA ALA A 561 -22.00 -15.58 -40.60
C ALA A 561 -22.89 -15.60 -41.86
N GLY A 562 -23.46 -14.44 -42.24
CA GLY A 562 -24.33 -14.37 -43.40
C GLY A 562 -25.27 -13.18 -43.53
N ALA A 563 -25.14 -12.12 -42.72
CA ALA A 563 -25.85 -10.87 -43.00
C ALA A 563 -24.98 -9.98 -43.92
N PRO A 564 -25.48 -9.54 -45.09
CA PRO A 564 -24.72 -8.70 -45.99
C PRO A 564 -24.50 -7.31 -45.39
N GLU A 565 -23.23 -6.92 -45.28
CA GLU A 565 -22.76 -5.57 -45.02
C GLU A 565 -23.33 -4.63 -46.08
N ASN A 566 -24.24 -3.74 -45.68
CA ASN A 566 -24.60 -2.58 -46.48
C ASN A 566 -23.70 -1.42 -46.02
N ASP A 567 -22.68 -1.15 -46.83
CA ASP A 567 -21.88 0.07 -46.77
C ASP A 567 -22.79 1.30 -46.89
N VAL A 568 -22.81 2.12 -45.84
CA VAL A 568 -23.28 3.51 -45.90
C VAL A 568 -22.16 4.39 -45.40
N ASP A 569 -21.26 4.72 -46.33
CA ASP A 569 -20.33 5.82 -46.23
C ASP A 569 -21.08 7.16 -46.28
N GLY A 570 -20.74 8.06 -45.35
CA GLY A 570 -20.80 9.50 -45.61
C GLY A 570 -21.53 10.35 -44.58
N ALA A 571 -20.81 10.82 -43.56
CA ALA A 571 -20.93 12.19 -43.05
C ALA A 571 -19.76 12.51 -42.10
N THR A 572 -18.75 13.21 -42.60
CA THR A 572 -17.71 13.87 -41.82
C THR A 572 -18.32 15.03 -41.03
N GLY A 573 -18.47 14.88 -39.72
CA GLY A 573 -18.77 15.97 -38.79
C GLY A 573 -17.50 16.45 -38.09
N GLU A 574 -17.10 17.70 -38.35
CA GLU A 574 -16.03 18.38 -37.64
C GLU A 574 -16.37 18.52 -36.15
N ALA A 575 -15.62 17.83 -35.29
CA ALA A 575 -15.68 17.99 -33.84
C ALA A 575 -14.90 19.25 -33.42
N GLY A 576 -15.64 20.30 -33.06
CA GLY A 576 -15.08 21.51 -32.47
C GLY A 576 -14.62 21.27 -31.03
N ASN A 577 -13.33 21.45 -30.77
CA ASN A 577 -12.75 21.45 -29.42
C ASN A 577 -13.28 22.64 -28.60
N ILE A 578 -14.24 22.38 -27.71
CA ILE A 578 -14.71 23.35 -26.71
C ILE A 578 -13.71 23.37 -25.55
N THR A 579 -12.92 24.44 -25.49
CA THR A 579 -12.02 24.71 -24.37
C THR A 579 -12.78 25.52 -23.32
N LEU A 580 -13.23 24.88 -22.24
CA LEU A 580 -13.91 25.54 -21.11
C LEU A 580 -12.88 26.28 -20.22
N THR A 581 -12.64 27.55 -20.51
CA THR A 581 -11.94 28.47 -19.60
C THR A 581 -12.91 29.05 -18.57
N PHE A 582 -12.80 28.60 -17.33
CA PHE A 582 -13.55 29.17 -16.19
C PHE A 582 -12.78 30.36 -15.60
N HIS A 583 -13.38 31.55 -15.69
CA HIS A 583 -12.94 32.73 -14.97
C HIS A 583 -13.46 32.69 -13.53
N PRO A 584 -12.62 32.90 -12.50
CA PRO A 584 -13.11 33.17 -11.16
C PRO A 584 -13.82 34.53 -11.16
N SER A 585 -15.15 34.49 -11.07
CA SER A 585 -16.02 35.65 -11.06
C SER A 585 -15.98 36.36 -9.70
N PHE A 586 -14.90 37.11 -9.45
CA PHE A 586 -14.87 38.28 -8.54
C PHE A 586 -13.67 39.15 -8.93
N ALA A 587 -13.82 39.91 -10.02
CA ALA A 587 -13.01 41.10 -10.26
C ALA A 587 -13.95 42.31 -10.27
N PRO A 588 -13.65 43.40 -9.55
CA PRO A 588 -14.44 44.62 -9.64
C PRO A 588 -14.36 45.14 -11.08
N THR A 589 -15.52 45.43 -11.68
CA THR A 589 -15.61 46.24 -12.90
C THR A 589 -15.10 47.64 -12.58
N GLU A 590 -13.84 47.89 -12.89
CA GLU A 590 -13.26 49.22 -12.91
C GLU A 590 -12.86 49.52 -14.37
N ASP A 591 -13.70 50.29 -15.04
CA ASP A 591 -13.48 50.79 -16.39
C ASP A 591 -12.27 51.76 -16.38
N GLN A 592 -11.08 51.24 -16.70
CA GLN A 592 -9.90 52.06 -16.99
C GLN A 592 -9.19 51.55 -18.27
N PRO A 593 -8.90 52.42 -19.26
CA PRO A 593 -8.38 51.99 -20.55
C PRO A 593 -6.87 51.67 -20.53
N ASP A 594 -6.55 50.41 -20.82
CA ASP A 594 -5.52 49.91 -21.76
C ASP A 594 -4.14 50.59 -21.83
N ALA A 595 -3.39 50.57 -20.73
CA ALA A 595 -1.93 50.77 -20.75
C ALA A 595 -1.12 49.61 -20.10
N GLY A 596 -1.77 48.58 -19.55
CA GLY A 596 -1.12 47.54 -18.74
C GLY A 596 -1.06 46.12 -19.34
N SER A 597 -1.56 45.90 -20.56
CA SER A 597 -1.68 44.55 -21.12
C SER A 597 -0.33 43.89 -21.44
N ALA A 598 0.66 44.66 -21.87
CA ALA A 598 2.00 44.15 -22.16
C ALA A 598 2.77 43.71 -20.90
N GLU A 599 2.73 44.50 -19.82
CA GLU A 599 3.35 44.13 -18.55
C GLU A 599 2.63 42.96 -17.87
N ALA A 600 1.30 42.89 -17.97
CA ALA A 600 0.54 41.75 -17.44
C ALA A 600 0.84 40.44 -18.18
N GLU A 601 1.11 40.51 -19.49
CA GLU A 601 1.48 39.33 -20.29
C GLU A 601 2.92 38.89 -20.04
N ASP A 602 3.86 39.81 -19.87
CA ASP A 602 5.25 39.48 -19.48
C ASP A 602 5.30 38.93 -18.05
N ARG A 603 4.50 39.47 -17.12
CA ARG A 603 4.39 38.93 -15.75
C ARG A 603 3.79 37.52 -15.75
N ARG A 604 2.81 37.24 -16.63
CA ARG A 604 2.27 35.88 -16.83
C ARG A 604 3.29 34.93 -17.45
N ARG A 605 4.10 35.41 -18.41
CA ARG A 605 5.19 34.61 -19.02
C ARG A 605 6.30 34.30 -18.03
N ASP A 606 6.67 35.25 -17.19
CA ASP A 606 7.68 35.02 -16.15
C ASP A 606 7.13 34.11 -15.03
N GLU A 607 5.87 34.28 -14.60
CA GLU A 607 5.23 33.33 -13.68
C GLU A 607 5.12 31.90 -14.27
N GLN A 608 4.92 31.76 -15.58
CA GLN A 608 4.95 30.47 -16.26
C GLN A 608 6.37 29.88 -16.38
N ARG A 609 7.41 30.72 -16.54
CA ARG A 609 8.81 30.24 -16.65
C ARG A 609 9.37 29.70 -15.34
N TYR A 610 8.88 30.17 -14.19
CA TYR A 610 9.35 29.69 -12.86
C TYR A 610 8.53 28.56 -12.26
N ARG A 611 7.36 28.20 -12.82
CA ARG A 611 6.63 26.98 -12.43
C ARG A 611 7.31 25.76 -13.04
N LEU A 612 8.40 25.33 -12.41
CA LEU A 612 8.95 23.99 -12.63
C LEU A 612 7.80 22.98 -12.53
N LYS A 613 7.61 22.17 -13.58
CA LYS A 613 6.58 21.11 -13.58
C LYS A 613 6.76 20.27 -12.30
N PRO A 614 5.72 20.15 -11.46
CA PRO A 614 5.83 19.41 -10.22
C PRO A 614 6.25 17.97 -10.51
N GLY A 615 7.29 17.50 -9.81
CA GLY A 615 7.84 16.14 -9.94
C GLY A 615 9.19 15.97 -10.62
N ARG A 616 9.72 17.00 -11.28
CA ARG A 616 11.08 16.94 -11.86
C ARG A 616 12.19 16.85 -10.83
N LEU A 617 12.01 17.48 -9.67
CA LEU A 617 13.04 17.54 -8.62
C LEU A 617 13.30 16.15 -8.00
N PRO A 618 12.29 15.40 -7.51
CA PRO A 618 12.49 14.03 -6.98
C PRO A 618 13.20 13.10 -7.95
N ALA A 619 12.74 13.06 -9.21
CA ALA A 619 13.33 12.20 -10.24
C ALA A 619 14.82 12.51 -10.46
N ARG A 620 15.17 13.80 -10.54
CA ARG A 620 16.57 14.23 -10.68
C ARG A 620 17.42 13.88 -9.47
N THR A 621 16.89 14.05 -8.26
CA THR A 621 17.61 13.71 -7.02
C THR A 621 17.90 12.21 -6.95
N VAL A 622 16.92 11.36 -7.26
CA VAL A 622 17.12 9.90 -7.29
C VAL A 622 18.11 9.50 -8.38
N MET A 623 17.97 10.05 -9.59
CA MET A 623 18.91 9.79 -10.69
C MET A 623 20.34 10.24 -10.36
N LEU A 624 20.52 11.36 -9.66
CA LEU A 624 21.83 11.83 -9.20
C LEU A 624 22.42 10.87 -8.16
N GLY A 625 21.60 10.42 -7.20
CA GLY A 625 22.01 9.41 -6.22
C GLY A 625 22.44 8.09 -6.88
N SER A 626 21.63 7.59 -7.82
CA SER A 626 21.97 6.40 -8.60
C SER A 626 23.23 6.59 -9.45
N LEU A 627 23.46 7.78 -10.02
CA LEU A 627 24.68 8.08 -10.79
C LEU A 627 25.93 8.07 -9.90
N VAL A 628 25.86 8.62 -8.69
CA VAL A 628 26.95 8.53 -7.71
C VAL A 628 27.26 7.08 -7.37
N LEU A 629 26.22 6.26 -7.16
CA LEU A 629 26.38 4.85 -6.87
C LEU A 629 26.98 4.08 -8.06
N VAL A 630 26.53 4.35 -9.28
CA VAL A 630 27.09 3.79 -10.52
C VAL A 630 28.57 4.13 -10.66
N ALA A 631 28.97 5.38 -10.42
CA ALA A 631 30.38 5.79 -10.45
C ALA A 631 31.21 5.05 -9.39
N ALA A 632 30.67 4.85 -8.19
CA ALA A 632 31.33 4.08 -7.12
C ALA A 632 31.48 2.59 -7.48
N TRP A 633 30.48 1.98 -8.12
CA TRP A 633 30.55 0.60 -8.62
C TRP A 633 31.52 0.43 -9.79
N ILE A 634 31.58 1.39 -10.73
CA ILE A 634 32.58 1.39 -11.81
C ILE A 634 33.98 1.46 -11.23
N THR A 635 34.22 2.37 -10.28
CA THR A 635 35.51 2.52 -9.61
C THR A 635 35.89 1.23 -8.87
N SER A 636 34.93 0.60 -8.18
CA SER A 636 35.13 -0.69 -7.50
C SER A 636 35.41 -1.85 -8.47
N LEU A 637 34.74 -1.87 -9.62
CA LEU A 637 34.98 -2.87 -10.66
C LEU A 637 36.39 -2.74 -11.26
N VAL A 638 36.83 -1.51 -11.55
CA VAL A 638 38.19 -1.27 -12.04
C VAL A 638 39.21 -1.66 -10.97
N TRP A 639 38.97 -1.26 -9.71
CA TRP A 639 39.84 -1.62 -8.59
C TRP A 639 39.96 -3.14 -8.43
N ILE A 640 38.86 -3.89 -8.48
CA ILE A 640 38.92 -5.34 -8.29
C ILE A 640 39.63 -6.07 -9.44
N ILE A 641 39.46 -5.58 -10.69
CA ILE A 641 40.20 -6.12 -11.84
C ILE A 641 41.71 -5.90 -11.66
N VAL A 642 42.11 -4.70 -11.24
CA VAL A 642 43.52 -4.38 -10.97
C VAL A 642 44.05 -5.22 -9.81
N TYR A 643 43.32 -5.29 -8.70
CA TYR A 643 43.69 -6.07 -7.52
C TYR A 643 43.94 -7.54 -7.87
N ILE A 644 42.97 -8.19 -8.53
CA ILE A 644 43.07 -9.60 -8.94
C ILE A 644 44.23 -9.81 -9.93
N SER A 645 44.46 -8.86 -10.85
CA SER A 645 45.55 -8.93 -11.82
C SER A 645 46.93 -8.79 -11.15
N CYS A 646 47.07 -7.88 -10.18
CA CYS A 646 48.29 -7.71 -9.40
C CYS A 646 48.58 -8.93 -8.52
N GLU A 647 47.56 -9.48 -7.86
CA GLU A 647 47.67 -10.71 -7.09
C GLU A 647 48.13 -11.88 -7.98
N ALA A 648 47.61 -11.96 -9.20
CA ALA A 648 48.00 -12.96 -10.18
C ALA A 648 49.48 -12.88 -10.59
N VAL A 649 50.00 -11.66 -10.77
CA VAL A 649 51.41 -11.42 -11.09
C VAL A 649 52.29 -11.76 -9.89
N HIS A 650 51.90 -11.36 -8.68
CA HIS A 650 52.69 -11.57 -7.47
C HIS A 650 52.87 -13.06 -7.13
N GLN A 651 51.85 -13.89 -7.39
CA GLN A 651 51.92 -15.33 -7.15
C GLN A 651 52.81 -16.11 -8.14
N GLY A 652 53.48 -15.44 -9.09
CA GLY A 652 54.36 -16.11 -10.07
C GLY A 652 53.62 -17.06 -11.03
N ALA A 653 52.29 -17.00 -11.04
CA ALA A 653 51.42 -17.86 -11.83
C ALA A 653 51.29 -17.37 -13.29
N THR A 654 52.40 -16.99 -13.93
CA THR A 654 52.45 -16.60 -15.35
C THR A 654 52.57 -17.81 -16.28
N GLY A 655 52.40 -19.03 -15.78
CA GLY A 655 52.25 -20.22 -16.60
C GLY A 655 51.07 -20.01 -17.54
N THR A 656 51.37 -19.74 -18.82
CA THR A 656 50.41 -19.42 -19.87
C THR A 656 49.19 -20.32 -19.81
N ILE A 657 47.97 -19.76 -19.83
CA ILE A 657 46.68 -20.48 -19.92
C ILE A 657 46.72 -21.60 -20.99
N ARG A 658 47.54 -21.40 -22.03
CA ARG A 658 47.85 -22.39 -23.07
C ARG A 658 48.47 -23.69 -22.54
N GLN A 659 49.40 -23.65 -21.59
CA GLN A 659 50.00 -24.84 -20.96
C GLN A 659 48.97 -25.61 -20.13
N ALA A 660 48.11 -24.91 -19.38
CA ALA A 660 47.06 -25.54 -18.55
C ALA A 660 45.97 -26.21 -19.41
N LEU A 661 45.57 -25.59 -20.52
CA LEU A 661 44.59 -26.17 -21.46
C LEU A 661 45.14 -27.40 -22.19
N THR A 662 46.46 -27.46 -22.47
CA THR A 662 47.07 -28.65 -23.12
C THR A 662 47.25 -29.84 -22.19
N THR A 663 47.46 -29.62 -20.88
CA THR A 663 47.64 -30.73 -19.91
C THR A 663 46.33 -31.29 -19.35
N SER A 664 45.22 -30.57 -19.47
CA SER A 664 43.93 -30.97 -18.87
C SER A 664 43.07 -31.87 -19.79
N ALA A 665 43.49 -32.14 -21.02
CA ALA A 665 42.62 -32.78 -22.02
C ALA A 665 42.50 -34.32 -21.91
N THR A 666 43.29 -35.01 -21.08
CA THR A 666 43.19 -36.48 -20.99
C THR A 666 43.32 -37.00 -19.56
N SER A 667 42.24 -37.64 -19.10
CA SER A 667 42.13 -38.68 -18.06
C SER A 667 42.22 -38.38 -16.56
N HIS A 668 42.65 -37.22 -16.06
CA HIS A 668 42.87 -37.08 -14.60
C HIS A 668 41.60 -36.79 -13.76
N TRP A 669 40.57 -36.14 -14.32
CA TRP A 669 39.42 -35.68 -13.51
C TRP A 669 38.51 -36.82 -13.00
N LEU A 670 38.42 -37.93 -13.76
CA LEU A 670 37.67 -39.13 -13.37
C LEU A 670 38.38 -39.95 -12.27
N GLN A 671 39.68 -39.73 -12.06
CA GLN A 671 40.47 -40.44 -11.07
C GLN A 671 40.40 -39.78 -9.69
N VAL A 672 40.29 -38.45 -9.64
CA VAL A 672 40.19 -37.67 -8.39
C VAL A 672 38.84 -37.88 -7.68
N LEU A 673 37.76 -38.20 -8.41
CA LEU A 673 36.48 -38.58 -7.80
C LEU A 673 36.47 -40.00 -7.22
N ARG A 674 37.52 -40.81 -7.43
CA ARG A 674 37.57 -42.22 -7.00
C ARG A 674 38.47 -42.49 -5.79
N GLU A 675 39.23 -41.50 -5.31
CA GLU A 675 40.27 -41.70 -4.29
C GLU A 675 40.03 -40.98 -2.95
N THR A 676 38.85 -40.39 -2.74
CA THR A 676 38.48 -39.65 -1.52
C THR A 676 38.14 -40.51 -0.29
N GLU A 677 38.62 -41.75 -0.18
CA GLU A 677 38.27 -42.62 0.96
C GLU A 677 39.41 -43.01 1.91
N ARG A 678 40.69 -42.76 1.63
CA ARG A 678 41.76 -43.10 2.60
C ARG A 678 42.98 -42.21 2.52
N GLN A 679 43.05 -41.19 3.38
CA GLN A 679 44.35 -40.75 3.91
C GLN A 679 44.21 -40.15 5.31
N LYS A 680 44.54 -40.96 6.32
CA LYS A 680 44.90 -40.48 7.66
C LYS A 680 46.27 -39.82 7.56
N VAL A 681 46.37 -38.53 7.89
CA VAL A 681 47.64 -37.82 8.03
C VAL A 681 47.98 -37.70 9.51
N SER A 682 49.12 -38.26 9.90
CA SER A 682 49.76 -38.08 11.21
C SER A 682 50.70 -36.87 11.17
N PHE A 683 50.69 -36.04 12.22
CA PHE A 683 51.66 -34.95 12.41
C PHE A 683 52.44 -35.16 13.72
N HIS A 684 53.77 -35.03 13.63
CA HIS A 684 54.67 -34.82 14.77
C HIS A 684 55.17 -33.38 14.76
N LEU A 685 55.18 -32.74 15.93
CA LEU A 685 55.83 -31.45 16.22
C LEU A 685 56.42 -31.51 17.64
N PRO A 686 57.65 -31.03 17.89
CA PRO A 686 58.10 -30.72 19.23
C PRO A 686 58.28 -29.21 19.51
N HIS A 687 57.82 -28.83 20.71
CA HIS A 687 58.27 -27.75 21.61
C HIS A 687 57.72 -26.32 21.43
N ALA A 688 56.51 -26.11 21.95
CA ALA A 688 56.24 -25.39 23.20
C ALA A 688 54.75 -25.65 23.54
N GLU A 689 54.48 -26.44 24.57
CA GLU A 689 53.14 -26.93 24.89
C GLU A 689 52.33 -25.84 25.60
N VAL A 690 51.61 -25.02 24.82
CA VAL A 690 50.42 -24.33 25.31
C VAL A 690 49.39 -25.43 25.55
N VAL A 691 49.02 -25.66 26.82
CA VAL A 691 47.99 -26.63 27.20
C VAL A 691 46.66 -26.16 26.59
N SER A 692 46.35 -26.70 25.41
CA SER A 692 45.08 -26.49 24.73
C SER A 692 44.06 -27.45 25.32
N PHE A 693 43.25 -26.96 26.25
CA PHE A 693 42.10 -27.71 26.77
C PHE A 693 41.10 -27.97 25.62
N LYS A 694 41.12 -29.17 25.01
CA LYS A 694 40.25 -29.48 23.84
C LYS A 694 38.75 -29.42 24.11
N GLN A 695 38.33 -29.29 25.36
CA GLN A 695 36.92 -29.20 25.77
C GLN A 695 36.56 -27.89 26.48
N TRP A 696 37.49 -26.93 26.53
CA TRP A 696 37.33 -25.63 27.16
C TRP A 696 37.96 -24.55 26.28
N PRO A 697 37.30 -23.43 25.95
CA PRO A 697 36.03 -22.93 26.46
C PRO A 697 34.80 -23.40 25.66
N GLN A 698 33.65 -23.59 26.33
CA GLN A 698 32.36 -23.46 25.61
C GLN A 698 32.19 -21.97 25.25
N GLN A 699 31.64 -21.64 24.08
CA GLN A 699 31.59 -20.28 23.50
C GLN A 699 31.00 -19.17 24.41
N PHE A 700 30.36 -19.53 25.53
CA PHE A 700 29.80 -18.59 26.50
C PHE A 700 30.59 -18.46 27.82
N SER A 701 31.73 -19.15 27.96
CA SER A 701 32.56 -19.08 29.17
C SER A 701 33.50 -17.88 29.14
N LYS A 702 33.32 -16.95 30.09
CA LYS A 702 34.26 -15.86 30.39
C LYS A 702 34.85 -16.13 31.77
N PRO A 703 36.11 -16.60 31.89
CA PRO A 703 36.73 -16.82 33.18
C PRO A 703 36.83 -15.47 33.91
N ALA A 704 36.29 -15.41 35.12
CA ALA A 704 36.36 -14.24 35.98
C ALA A 704 37.62 -14.25 36.84
N ALA A 705 38.07 -15.43 37.27
CA ALA A 705 39.31 -15.60 38.05
C ALA A 705 39.94 -16.98 37.82
N LEU A 706 41.24 -17.07 38.09
CA LEU A 706 42.03 -18.29 38.09
C LEU A 706 42.72 -18.44 39.44
N ALA A 707 42.71 -19.65 40.00
CA ALA A 707 43.46 -19.96 41.21
C ALA A 707 44.31 -21.23 41.00
N CYS A 708 45.59 -21.12 41.34
CA CYS A 708 46.52 -22.24 41.40
C CYS A 708 47.00 -22.35 42.85
N ASP A 709 46.84 -23.53 43.45
CA ASP A 709 47.39 -23.83 44.78
C ASP A 709 48.48 -24.90 44.60
N PRO A 710 49.71 -24.68 45.09
CA PRO A 710 50.77 -25.70 45.04
C PRO A 710 50.38 -27.01 45.75
N GLU A 711 49.43 -27.01 46.69
CA GLU A 711 48.93 -28.22 47.35
C GLU A 711 47.87 -28.97 46.52
N LEU A 712 47.23 -28.30 45.54
CA LEU A 712 46.36 -28.94 44.55
C LEU A 712 47.16 -29.62 43.42
N GLY A 713 48.49 -29.51 43.43
CA GLY A 713 49.37 -30.14 42.44
C GLY A 713 49.16 -29.57 41.03
N GLU A 714 49.14 -30.45 40.00
CA GLU A 714 48.97 -30.06 38.60
C GLU A 714 47.50 -29.79 38.23
N MET A 715 46.73 -29.11 39.10
CA MET A 715 45.32 -28.76 38.86
C MET A 715 45.12 -27.25 38.91
N LEU A 716 44.28 -26.74 38.00
CA LEU A 716 43.90 -25.33 37.89
C LEU A 716 42.41 -25.17 38.19
N VAL A 717 42.04 -24.25 39.09
CA VAL A 717 40.64 -23.93 39.33
C VAL A 717 40.29 -22.65 38.58
N VAL A 718 39.30 -22.74 37.69
CA VAL A 718 38.78 -21.66 36.87
C VAL A 718 37.42 -21.25 37.41
N PHE A 719 37.29 -19.98 37.82
CA PHE A 719 36.01 -19.43 38.25
C PHE A 719 35.38 -18.67 37.09
N GLU A 720 34.13 -19.01 36.79
CA GLU A 720 33.24 -18.25 35.93
C GLU A 720 32.14 -17.61 36.76
N ARG A 721 31.36 -16.71 36.14
CA ARG A 721 30.34 -15.93 36.84
C ARG A 721 29.39 -16.77 37.69
N TYR A 722 29.06 -18.00 37.26
CA TYR A 722 28.10 -18.87 37.97
C TYR A 722 28.60 -20.30 38.24
N ARG A 723 29.87 -20.59 37.97
CA ARG A 723 30.44 -21.94 38.19
C ARG A 723 31.93 -21.89 38.47
N ALA A 724 32.44 -22.88 39.19
CA ALA A 724 33.87 -23.11 39.36
C ALA A 724 34.22 -24.46 38.74
N VAL A 725 35.29 -24.52 37.94
CA VAL A 725 35.71 -25.76 37.26
C VAL A 725 37.18 -26.06 37.53
N VAL A 726 37.45 -27.29 37.94
CA VAL A 726 38.79 -27.83 38.18
C VAL A 726 39.28 -28.53 36.92
N LEU A 727 40.37 -28.02 36.35
CA LEU A 727 41.00 -28.54 35.14
C LEU A 727 42.37 -29.18 35.48
N PRO A 728 42.62 -30.44 35.10
CA PRO A 728 43.96 -31.00 35.19
C PRO A 728 44.87 -30.31 34.15
N LEU A 729 46.06 -29.86 34.56
CA LEU A 729 47.04 -29.23 33.67
C LEU A 729 47.72 -30.24 32.74
N ARG A 730 47.60 -31.54 33.04
CA ARG A 730 48.20 -32.64 32.29
C ARG A 730 47.18 -33.74 32.02
N GLU A 731 47.20 -34.30 30.82
CA GLU A 731 46.36 -35.45 30.44
C GLU A 731 46.90 -36.75 31.07
N ASP A 732 46.67 -36.94 32.37
CA ASP A 732 46.90 -38.20 33.08
C ASP A 732 45.56 -38.69 33.65
N ALA A 733 45.20 -39.95 33.36
CA ALA A 733 43.97 -40.56 33.83
C ALA A 733 43.83 -40.56 35.36
N GLY A 734 44.94 -40.60 36.10
CA GLY A 734 44.95 -40.45 37.55
C GLY A 734 44.57 -39.03 37.98
N LEU A 735 45.17 -38.02 37.33
CA LEU A 735 44.91 -36.61 37.58
C LEU A 735 43.49 -36.20 37.19
N THR A 736 42.96 -36.72 36.07
CA THR A 736 41.57 -36.49 35.66
C THR A 736 40.58 -37.06 36.68
N ARG A 737 40.87 -38.24 37.27
CA ARG A 737 40.03 -38.79 38.35
C ARG A 737 40.12 -37.95 39.61
N GLN A 738 41.30 -37.43 39.94
CA GLN A 738 41.49 -36.55 41.09
C GLN A 738 40.78 -35.21 40.88
N ALA A 739 40.92 -34.59 39.71
CA ALA A 739 40.21 -33.36 39.34
C ALA A 739 38.69 -33.55 39.39
N ALA A 740 38.17 -34.66 38.87
CA ALA A 740 36.74 -34.98 38.98
C ALA A 740 36.29 -35.16 40.44
N HIS A 741 37.13 -35.74 41.30
CA HIS A 741 36.82 -35.88 42.72
C HIS A 741 36.78 -34.53 43.44
N VAL A 742 37.75 -33.65 43.15
CA VAL A 742 37.80 -32.29 43.69
C VAL A 742 36.63 -31.46 43.17
N GLN A 743 36.28 -31.57 41.88
CA GLN A 743 35.11 -30.93 41.29
C GLN A 743 33.83 -31.35 41.99
N ALA A 744 33.61 -32.66 42.20
CA ALA A 744 32.42 -33.15 42.88
C ALA A 744 32.30 -32.64 44.33
N ARG A 745 33.43 -32.50 45.04
CA ARG A 745 33.47 -31.91 46.38
C ARG A 745 33.18 -30.41 46.35
N LEU A 746 33.73 -29.69 45.38
CA LEU A 746 33.49 -28.27 45.20
C LEU A 746 32.02 -28.00 44.90
N ASP A 747 31.41 -28.78 43.99
CA ASP A 747 30.00 -28.70 43.66
C ASP A 747 29.11 -29.02 44.86
N GLN A 748 29.47 -30.06 45.64
CA GLN A 748 28.75 -30.42 46.87
C GLN A 748 28.81 -29.26 47.89
N CYS A 749 30.00 -28.71 48.15
CA CYS A 749 30.17 -27.58 49.06
C CYS A 749 29.39 -26.34 48.62
N LEU A 750 29.40 -26.02 47.32
CA LEU A 750 28.61 -24.92 46.78
C LEU A 750 27.11 -25.21 46.98
N SER A 751 26.64 -26.42 46.73
CA SER A 751 25.21 -26.75 46.86
C SER A 751 24.67 -26.76 48.30
N GLU A 752 25.52 -27.05 49.29
CA GLU A 752 25.10 -27.20 50.69
C GLU A 752 25.09 -25.87 51.48
N ALA A 753 25.74 -24.81 50.99
CA ALA A 753 25.76 -23.53 51.69
C ALA A 753 24.38 -22.83 51.61
N PRO A 754 23.69 -22.56 52.73
CA PRO A 754 22.32 -22.03 52.70
C PRO A 754 22.18 -20.61 52.12
N LEU A 755 23.28 -19.85 52.07
CA LEU A 755 23.35 -18.53 51.41
C LEU A 755 23.55 -18.63 49.88
N LEU A 756 23.83 -19.81 49.32
CA LEU A 756 24.12 -19.99 47.90
C LEU A 756 22.87 -19.93 46.98
N LYS A 757 21.66 -19.92 47.57
CA LYS A 757 20.45 -19.51 46.82
C LYS A 757 20.49 -18.04 46.40
N ALA A 758 21.20 -17.17 47.14
CA ALA A 758 21.45 -15.79 46.73
C ALA A 758 22.61 -15.71 45.71
N PHE A 759 23.61 -16.58 45.84
CA PHE A 759 24.79 -16.68 44.96
C PHE A 759 24.45 -16.97 43.49
N GLN A 760 23.50 -17.87 43.21
CA GLN A 760 23.09 -18.17 41.82
C GLN A 760 22.50 -16.95 41.09
N ALA A 761 22.01 -15.94 41.81
CA ALA A 761 21.46 -14.73 41.19
C ALA A 761 22.52 -13.65 40.89
N GLN A 762 23.58 -13.56 41.70
CA GLN A 762 24.48 -12.39 41.68
C GLN A 762 25.84 -12.67 41.01
N GLY A 763 26.36 -13.89 41.12
CA GLY A 763 27.60 -14.34 40.48
C GLY A 763 28.90 -13.98 41.23
N ILE A 764 29.99 -14.68 40.87
CA ILE A 764 31.31 -14.59 41.52
C ILE A 764 32.12 -13.44 40.91
N ARG A 765 32.62 -12.52 41.75
CA ARG A 765 33.48 -11.42 41.31
C ARG A 765 34.96 -11.79 41.42
N SER A 766 35.36 -12.33 42.57
CA SER A 766 36.73 -12.77 42.84
C SER A 766 36.73 -13.96 43.81
N ALA A 767 37.77 -14.79 43.75
CA ALA A 767 37.97 -15.90 44.68
C ALA A 767 39.45 -15.96 45.05
N SER A 768 39.75 -16.14 46.34
CA SER A 768 41.12 -16.32 46.83
C SER A 768 41.21 -17.52 47.78
N ILE A 769 42.33 -18.23 47.70
CA ILE A 769 42.62 -19.40 48.53
C ILE A 769 43.71 -18.98 49.50
N GLN A 770 43.46 -19.12 50.81
CA GLN A 770 44.48 -18.92 51.83
C GLN A 770 44.75 -20.26 52.53
N CYS A 771 46.02 -20.64 52.60
CA CYS A 771 46.46 -21.84 53.29
C CYS A 771 47.09 -21.45 54.63
N ASP A 772 46.48 -21.86 55.73
CA ASP A 772 46.97 -21.58 57.08
C ASP A 772 47.76 -22.80 57.58
N ARG A 773 49.08 -22.66 57.72
CA ARG A 773 49.98 -23.77 58.10
C ARG A 773 50.17 -23.95 59.61
N ASP A 774 49.79 -22.98 60.44
CA ASP A 774 50.16 -22.96 61.86
C ASP A 774 49.00 -22.65 62.83
N SER A 775 47.95 -23.48 62.86
CA SER A 775 46.94 -23.37 63.93
C SER A 775 46.51 -24.73 64.48
N GLN A 776 46.99 -25.06 65.68
CA GLN A 776 46.41 -26.11 66.52
C GLN A 776 45.23 -25.54 67.30
N VAL A 777 44.07 -26.17 67.09
CA VAL A 777 42.78 -25.98 67.79
C VAL A 777 42.09 -24.64 67.54
N PHE A 778 40.98 -24.66 66.79
CA PHE A 778 39.79 -23.86 67.11
C PHE A 778 38.50 -24.54 66.61
N GLU A 779 37.50 -24.39 67.45
CA GLU A 779 36.10 -24.84 67.40
C GLU A 779 35.29 -24.04 66.37
N MET A 780 34.25 -24.63 65.79
CA MET A 780 33.40 -23.99 64.79
C MET A 780 32.51 -22.92 65.46
N GLN A 781 32.97 -21.67 65.48
CA GLN A 781 32.17 -20.50 65.86
C GLN A 781 31.90 -19.61 64.65
N THR A 782 30.63 -19.40 64.34
CA THR A 782 30.14 -18.31 63.48
C THR A 782 30.32 -17.00 64.24
N PHE A 783 31.29 -16.17 63.82
CA PHE A 783 31.42 -14.79 64.31
C PHE A 783 30.49 -13.87 63.50
N LEU A 784 29.43 -13.35 64.12
CA LEU A 784 28.83 -12.06 63.76
C LEU A 784 29.54 -11.00 64.60
N GLY A 785 30.71 -10.56 64.13
CA GLY A 785 31.45 -9.44 64.72
C GLY A 785 31.02 -8.11 64.08
N SER A 786 30.69 -7.12 64.90
CA SER A 786 29.97 -5.89 64.53
C SER A 786 30.77 -4.81 63.79
N ASP A 787 31.92 -5.10 63.17
CA ASP A 787 32.78 -4.06 62.56
C ASP A 787 33.50 -4.48 61.25
N MET A 788 32.93 -5.40 60.47
CA MET A 788 33.36 -5.68 59.09
C MET A 788 32.21 -5.37 58.12
N PRO A 789 32.45 -4.73 56.95
CA PRO A 789 31.40 -4.46 55.98
C PRO A 789 30.76 -5.80 55.53
N GLU A 790 29.43 -5.82 55.42
CA GLU A 790 28.52 -6.98 55.38
C GLU A 790 28.75 -8.04 54.26
N GLU A 791 29.88 -8.07 53.54
CA GLU A 791 29.95 -8.69 52.20
C GLU A 791 31.15 -9.62 51.93
N VAL A 792 31.70 -10.28 52.95
CA VAL A 792 32.76 -11.30 52.75
C VAL A 792 32.33 -12.64 53.33
N PHE A 793 32.36 -13.69 52.51
CA PHE A 793 32.03 -15.06 52.93
C PHE A 793 33.28 -15.92 53.06
N GLU A 794 33.43 -16.58 54.20
CA GLU A 794 34.57 -17.44 54.52
C GLU A 794 34.13 -18.92 54.58
N MET A 795 34.81 -19.79 53.82
CA MET A 795 34.53 -21.22 53.78
C MET A 795 35.79 -22.02 54.14
N GLN A 796 35.71 -22.88 55.17
CA GLN A 796 36.78 -23.82 55.52
C GLN A 796 36.42 -25.24 55.07
N VAL A 797 37.33 -25.87 54.31
CA VAL A 797 37.20 -27.27 53.90
C VAL A 797 38.27 -28.09 54.62
N VAL A 798 37.84 -29.07 55.42
CA VAL A 798 38.72 -29.98 56.16
C VAL A 798 38.88 -31.27 55.38
N ASN A 799 40.09 -31.56 54.90
CA ASN A 799 40.41 -32.84 54.28
C ASN A 799 40.87 -33.84 55.35
N SER A 800 40.60 -35.14 55.18
CA SER A 800 40.82 -36.17 56.22
C SER A 800 42.29 -36.50 56.52
N GLY A 801 43.23 -35.70 56.03
CA GLY A 801 44.65 -35.76 56.37
C GLY A 801 45.22 -34.36 56.57
N SER A 802 45.42 -33.98 57.84
CA SER A 802 46.23 -32.87 58.42
C SER A 802 46.17 -31.44 57.84
N ASN A 803 45.73 -31.19 56.61
CA ASN A 803 45.75 -29.86 56.00
C ASN A 803 44.33 -29.30 55.88
N ARG A 804 44.14 -28.07 56.39
CA ARG A 804 42.89 -27.30 56.24
C ARG A 804 43.10 -26.24 55.17
N HIS A 805 42.18 -26.15 54.21
CA HIS A 805 42.20 -25.10 53.20
C HIS A 805 41.09 -24.09 53.50
N ARG A 806 41.42 -22.80 53.49
CA ARG A 806 40.50 -21.68 53.69
C ARG A 806 40.24 -21.01 52.35
N TRP A 807 38.97 -20.86 51.99
CA TRP A 807 38.51 -20.27 50.74
C TRP A 807 37.72 -19.01 51.06
N VAL A 808 38.04 -17.90 50.40
CA VAL A 808 37.37 -16.61 50.59
C VAL A 808 36.80 -16.15 49.25
N PHE A 809 35.50 -15.86 49.23
CA PHE A 809 34.76 -15.46 48.02
C PHE A 809 34.19 -14.04 48.19
N GLU A 810 34.31 -13.22 47.14
CA GLU A 810 33.75 -11.87 47.08
C GLU A 810 32.58 -11.84 46.07
N MET A 811 31.40 -11.39 46.51
CA MET A 811 30.17 -11.34 45.69
C MET A 811 29.94 -9.93 45.12
N GLN A 812 29.14 -9.84 44.04
CA GLN A 812 28.84 -8.57 43.36
C GLN A 812 27.52 -7.95 43.87
N THR A 813 27.54 -6.69 44.30
CA THR A 813 26.35 -5.95 44.71
C THR A 813 25.53 -5.47 43.50
N PRO A 814 24.19 -5.44 43.58
CA PRO A 814 23.37 -4.81 42.53
C PRO A 814 23.50 -3.29 42.61
N ASP A 815 24.05 -2.68 41.56
CA ASP A 815 23.94 -1.23 41.35
C ASP A 815 22.47 -0.91 41.03
N PHE A 816 21.72 -0.40 42.02
CA PHE A 816 20.42 0.24 41.75
C PHE A 816 20.69 1.66 41.26
N ALA A 817 20.50 1.87 39.95
CA ALA A 817 20.40 3.16 39.29
C ALA A 817 19.00 3.33 38.68
#